data_AF-A0A1J4K4R7-F1
#
_entry.id   AF-A0A1J4K4R7-F1
#
_cell.length_a   1.000
_cell.length_b   1.000
_cell.length_c   1.000
_cell.angle_alpha   90.00
_cell.angle_beta   90.00
_cell.angle_gamma   90.00
#
_symmetry.space_group_name_H-M   'P 1'
#
loop_
_entity.id
_entity.type
_entity.pdbx_description
1 polymer ?
#
loop_
_entity_poly.entity_id
_entity_poly.type
_entity_poly.pdbx_seq_one_letter_code
_entity_poly.pdbx_strand_id
1 'polypeptide(L)'
;MVLNFEFLQKNSSIQNKMVILLIVPILAITRHYCVINEGDIDVTDNLNAWMTECQEKFDNSKIVITDKIQKAFFVDADDSVNLNLFGFTQNKPLFIEIDNIMKISFLSGAAHQNVFIQSFKSNLILEADHVNIFFSESQLHLKKLILTKSKVFNSKNTKINLFTKKLITDSFSLPRSSFNSITCYDYKVTSTAQPLVDITKIEKPRSRRKQKLLQIENSFSEDQMLQSFEYQALTSESEKTNLTTTDISYCLCLKTRFENCKENLDCDYYSVPIEKYITGKEDWFINEIRYSENRTIKLYVAKTEGVALNIGFDDFFGKNNEIHFIQAESEGSAWVSLNGKLMSSSQDQLEIFSVFFSNIDKVTISKDVVSHINVVSLKSSSLIIKIANELTINRLYTDTRSILSFEGTLRIVHFIALNKTDPLTLPGTIYLEENCALYIPQASSFPIIFINDESIVLMDEDQDNDMPFYFSKATQPDKKWTVIISDDIYDDTIPSIELNLKTNKDSTLPILFLFDLQYTGISLKIDDISKLSKSMNFEIVTTEDKEKSVTFGLEFDFSAPPTHHPFQTITGNVDLILMTPNTLEYFLMNLDPLNCTMDSSNSSNDLPNSSLHLMNFESNSMDSSFSSLTFRHNSLSSDLSSASSNSLNSDFNSASCSSNRESNPAKKIRDSDFSINSVKDSIDAKLLNSEMKSQNCTGINVYGINSLTINVLDSMTNLHFQKDYITFLSGNISIYFSILIAKKIQIIAEIKNELIISIDPNSTEVSPVNLLVSNSDANITFDESFTSDTIENPNITQNIIIWHDLYNINFKSKDIPTIPLVIVSDNISGVLYDTQSNVSFDIDKNTSFNQTSFRIGPNISVNLIDDNLVIPQSIFLAENVYFSGRPFIFDYYTKSRCTYIINTSVQINSHDSTIYNSKFNVSKLVFKENGRFSDTTEKLIFSADDLECHSQSIAENYFLKPITINNSFKLIDNTVTEILIGQNTIQIIAKNKTAVIQKGLQNATFEIVTGQKEKISLTVIDKVTTIVGNLKLTLTDETLLFIDRSWHNVSNPNDFTISSNKNIRIESDLLYFPHINLSLGEGIEVVPKVRNAKHTNKYAFYVFVSLAAAIFIICIIFWIIDFFHSQHESQGEEDEEEDNGNIEMETLNGYEECYLTDQFENTKYSQSIVNQSNSENKVVIIELSDEDEPVKSPNKKSKQIQKQDKGD
;
A
#
# COMPACT_ATOMS: atom_id res chain seq x y z
N MET A 1 -12.29 -14.18 -8.83
CA MET A 1 -12.90 -15.12 -7.87
C MET A 1 -13.77 -14.29 -6.93
N VAL A 2 -15.08 -14.55 -6.82
CA VAL A 2 -16.01 -13.70 -6.05
C VAL A 2 -16.57 -14.52 -4.88
N LEU A 3 -16.51 -13.97 -3.67
CA LEU A 3 -17.11 -14.54 -2.47
C LEU A 3 -18.19 -13.58 -1.93
N ASN A 4 -19.44 -14.04 -1.91
CA ASN A 4 -20.55 -13.29 -1.32
C ASN A 4 -20.47 -13.36 0.21
N PHE A 5 -20.50 -12.21 0.87
CA PHE A 5 -20.50 -12.09 2.33
C PHE A 5 -21.91 -11.81 2.90
N GLU A 6 -22.87 -12.69 2.60
CA GLU A 6 -24.27 -12.59 3.07
C GLU A 6 -24.68 -13.71 4.06
N PHE A 7 -23.83 -14.06 5.05
CA PHE A 7 -24.28 -14.95 6.13
C PHE A 7 -23.56 -14.83 7.48
N LEU A 8 -23.61 -13.66 8.14
CA LEU A 8 -23.17 -13.55 9.55
C LEU A 8 -23.85 -12.42 10.37
N GLN A 9 -25.18 -12.28 10.30
CA GLN A 9 -25.93 -11.27 11.07
C GLN A 9 -26.89 -11.89 12.10
N LYS A 10 -26.40 -12.75 12.99
CA LYS A 10 -27.19 -13.20 14.16
C LYS A 10 -26.38 -13.80 15.32
N ASN A 11 -25.79 -12.95 16.17
CA ASN A 11 -25.82 -13.07 17.63
C ASN A 11 -25.13 -11.86 18.27
N SER A 12 -25.73 -11.29 19.33
CA SER A 12 -25.31 -10.03 19.94
C SER A 12 -24.71 -10.24 21.34
N SER A 13 -23.41 -10.46 21.41
CA SER A 13 -22.54 -10.26 22.57
C SER A 13 -21.09 -10.43 22.10
N ILE A 14 -20.13 -9.74 22.72
CA ILE A 14 -18.73 -9.66 22.27
C ILE A 14 -18.59 -8.90 20.94
N GLN A 15 -18.74 -7.57 20.99
CA GLN A 15 -18.10 -6.65 20.04
C GLN A 15 -17.35 -5.57 20.83
N ASN A 16 -16.04 -5.51 20.64
CA ASN A 16 -15.14 -4.34 20.68
C ASN A 16 -13.68 -4.82 20.83
N LYS A 17 -13.15 -5.43 19.76
CA LYS A 17 -11.71 -5.60 19.48
C LYS A 17 -11.51 -6.05 18.03
N MET A 18 -11.91 -5.19 17.09
CA MET A 18 -11.47 -5.28 15.70
C MET A 18 -10.37 -4.25 15.51
N VAL A 19 -9.13 -4.65 15.76
CA VAL A 19 -7.96 -3.80 15.52
C VAL A 19 -7.81 -3.67 14.01
N ILE A 20 -8.13 -2.49 13.48
CA ILE A 20 -7.83 -2.15 12.09
C ILE A 20 -6.34 -1.84 12.05
N LEU A 21 -5.51 -2.86 11.76
CA LEU A 21 -4.07 -2.71 11.62
C LEU A 21 -3.78 -1.98 10.29
N LEU A 22 -3.97 -0.66 10.28
CA LEU A 22 -3.84 0.20 9.10
C LEU A 22 -2.37 0.52 8.75
N ILE A 23 -1.50 -0.48 8.89
CA ILE A 23 -0.30 -0.53 8.05
C ILE A 23 -0.81 -0.92 6.66
N VAL A 24 -0.91 0.07 5.77
CA VAL A 24 -0.98 -0.20 4.32
C VAL A 24 0.46 -0.34 3.85
N PRO A 25 1.02 -1.56 3.71
CA PRO A 25 2.19 -1.70 2.86
C PRO A 25 1.79 -1.20 1.47
N ILE A 26 2.63 -0.35 0.87
CA ILE A 26 2.48 0.03 -0.53
C ILE A 26 2.84 -1.20 -1.37
N LEU A 27 1.86 -2.11 -1.51
CA LEU A 27 1.94 -3.34 -2.27
C LEU A 27 2.13 -2.99 -3.74
N ALA A 28 3.39 -2.83 -4.16
CA ALA A 28 3.77 -2.41 -5.51
C ALA A 28 3.02 -3.23 -6.58
N ILE A 29 1.97 -2.63 -7.14
CA ILE A 29 0.98 -3.33 -7.93
C ILE A 29 1.64 -3.66 -9.26
N THR A 30 1.81 -4.95 -9.52
CA THR A 30 2.35 -5.39 -10.81
C THR A 30 1.24 -5.33 -11.87
N ARG A 31 1.12 -4.18 -12.55
CA ARG A 31 0.10 -3.94 -13.58
C ARG A 31 0.52 -4.56 -14.92
N HIS A 32 -0.30 -5.48 -15.44
CA HIS A 32 -0.09 -6.14 -16.73
C HIS A 32 -0.92 -5.49 -17.84
N TYR A 33 -0.26 -5.08 -18.92
CA TYR A 33 -0.90 -4.51 -20.11
C TYR A 33 -0.51 -5.28 -21.36
N CYS A 34 -1.47 -5.44 -22.28
CA CYS A 34 -1.25 -6.01 -23.60
C CYS A 34 -1.37 -4.91 -24.65
N VAL A 35 -0.32 -4.68 -25.42
CA VAL A 35 -0.09 -3.41 -26.11
C VAL A 35 0.03 -3.65 -27.62
N ILE A 36 -0.89 -3.07 -28.40
CA ILE A 36 -0.99 -3.35 -29.84
C ILE A 36 -0.94 -2.05 -30.66
N ASN A 37 -0.07 -2.02 -31.67
CA ASN A 37 0.00 -0.98 -32.69
C ASN A 37 -0.94 -1.31 -33.87
N GLU A 38 -2.01 -0.53 -34.05
CA GLU A 38 -2.93 -0.67 -35.19
C GLU A 38 -2.31 -0.23 -36.52
N GLY A 39 -1.28 0.62 -36.50
CA GLY A 39 -0.87 1.43 -37.64
C GLY A 39 -0.24 0.71 -38.85
N ASP A 40 0.04 -0.59 -38.79
CA ASP A 40 0.62 -1.42 -39.88
C ASP A 40 -0.29 -2.61 -40.27
N ILE A 41 -1.52 -2.70 -39.76
CA ILE A 41 -2.38 -3.89 -39.91
C ILE A 41 -3.22 -3.83 -41.20
N ASP A 42 -2.59 -4.13 -42.33
CA ASP A 42 -3.25 -4.30 -43.64
C ASP A 42 -3.97 -5.68 -43.79
N VAL A 43 -4.01 -6.48 -42.71
CA VAL A 43 -4.64 -7.81 -42.66
C VAL A 43 -5.32 -7.99 -41.29
N THR A 44 -6.66 -7.99 -41.27
CA THR A 44 -7.51 -8.13 -40.06
C THR A 44 -7.16 -9.34 -39.19
N ASP A 45 -6.68 -10.41 -39.82
CA ASP A 45 -6.49 -11.71 -39.19
C ASP A 45 -5.35 -11.68 -38.16
N ASN A 46 -4.33 -10.84 -38.37
CA ASN A 46 -3.23 -10.64 -37.42
C ASN A 46 -3.69 -9.92 -36.15
N LEU A 47 -4.59 -8.92 -36.25
CA LEU A 47 -5.12 -8.23 -35.07
C LEU A 47 -5.93 -9.20 -34.20
N ASN A 48 -6.80 -10.00 -34.82
CA ASN A 48 -7.57 -11.01 -34.09
C ASN A 48 -6.66 -12.04 -33.41
N ALA A 49 -5.62 -12.53 -34.11
CA ALA A 49 -4.65 -13.46 -33.52
C ALA A 49 -3.92 -12.86 -32.29
N TRP A 50 -3.45 -11.61 -32.38
CA TRP A 50 -2.79 -10.93 -31.25
C TRP A 50 -3.74 -10.61 -30.10
N MET A 51 -4.99 -10.25 -30.40
CA MET A 51 -6.05 -10.05 -29.39
C MET A 51 -6.35 -11.35 -28.63
N THR A 52 -6.50 -12.48 -29.34
CA THR A 52 -6.68 -13.80 -28.73
C THR A 52 -5.46 -14.21 -27.91
N GLU A 53 -4.24 -14.06 -28.43
CA GLU A 53 -3.00 -14.40 -27.70
C GLU A 53 -2.83 -13.54 -26.42
N CYS A 54 -3.23 -12.27 -26.47
CA CYS A 54 -3.28 -11.39 -25.30
C CYS A 54 -4.27 -11.87 -24.22
N GLN A 55 -5.44 -12.39 -24.64
CA GLN A 55 -6.46 -12.89 -23.72
C GLN A 55 -6.07 -14.25 -23.14
N GLU A 56 -5.66 -15.21 -23.97
CA GLU A 56 -5.32 -16.59 -23.57
C GLU A 56 -4.11 -16.68 -22.64
N LYS A 57 -3.11 -15.79 -22.78
CA LYS A 57 -1.89 -15.84 -21.95
C LYS A 57 -1.99 -15.03 -20.66
N PHE A 58 -2.96 -14.12 -20.53
CA PHE A 58 -2.99 -13.14 -19.45
C PHE A 58 -4.44 -12.75 -19.07
N ASP A 59 -5.12 -13.62 -18.31
CA ASP A 59 -6.54 -13.52 -17.88
C ASP A 59 -6.99 -12.16 -17.31
N ASN A 60 -6.06 -11.33 -16.82
CA ASN A 60 -6.34 -10.01 -16.23
C ASN A 60 -5.61 -8.84 -16.93
N SER A 61 -5.01 -9.04 -18.11
CA SER A 61 -4.26 -7.96 -18.77
C SER A 61 -5.17 -6.90 -19.38
N LYS A 62 -4.83 -5.62 -19.17
CA LYS A 62 -5.54 -4.51 -19.79
C LYS A 62 -5.04 -4.32 -21.22
N ILE A 63 -5.87 -4.60 -22.21
CA ILE A 63 -5.54 -4.36 -23.62
C ILE A 63 -5.54 -2.84 -23.88
N VAL A 64 -4.43 -2.32 -24.41
CA VAL A 64 -4.22 -0.90 -24.73
C VAL A 64 -3.72 -0.76 -26.15
N ILE A 65 -4.48 -0.02 -26.95
CA ILE A 65 -4.13 0.36 -28.32
C ILE A 65 -3.33 1.66 -28.29
N THR A 66 -2.33 1.78 -29.17
CA THR A 66 -1.20 2.74 -29.12
C THR A 66 -1.49 4.13 -28.57
N ASP A 67 -2.50 4.79 -29.09
CA ASP A 67 -2.78 6.22 -28.90
C ASP A 67 -3.27 6.57 -27.48
N LYS A 68 -3.33 5.57 -26.58
CA LYS A 68 -3.79 5.66 -25.20
C LYS A 68 -2.72 5.26 -24.17
N ILE A 69 -1.52 4.86 -24.60
CA ILE A 69 -0.52 4.24 -23.72
C ILE A 69 0.01 5.20 -22.64
N GLN A 70 0.43 6.42 -22.99
CA GLN A 70 0.88 7.41 -21.99
C GLN A 70 -0.22 7.69 -20.93
N LYS A 71 -1.49 7.71 -21.36
CA LYS A 71 -2.67 7.88 -20.48
C LYS A 71 -2.99 6.66 -19.60
N ALA A 72 -2.32 5.53 -19.82
CA ALA A 72 -2.42 4.31 -19.01
C ALA A 72 -1.31 4.20 -17.96
N PHE A 73 -0.31 5.10 -17.99
CA PHE A 73 0.83 5.15 -17.06
C PHE A 73 0.80 6.35 -16.11
N PHE A 74 -0.35 7.01 -15.95
CA PHE A 74 -0.67 7.71 -14.70
C PHE A 74 -0.85 6.65 -13.61
N VAL A 75 0.28 6.34 -12.98
CA VAL A 75 0.52 5.21 -12.08
C VAL A 75 1.44 5.72 -10.97
N ASP A 76 1.19 5.22 -9.77
CA ASP A 76 1.80 5.65 -8.52
C ASP A 76 3.31 5.31 -8.49
N ALA A 77 4.11 6.09 -7.76
CA ALA A 77 5.56 6.21 -8.00
C ALA A 77 6.41 4.94 -7.76
N ASP A 78 5.82 3.91 -7.13
CA ASP A 78 6.49 2.69 -6.69
C ASP A 78 6.08 1.42 -7.46
N ASP A 79 5.16 1.55 -8.43
CA ASP A 79 4.56 0.41 -9.11
C ASP A 79 5.47 -0.32 -10.12
N SER A 80 5.03 -1.55 -10.44
CA SER A 80 5.71 -2.50 -11.33
C SER A 80 4.87 -2.70 -12.59
N VAL A 81 5.46 -2.53 -13.78
CA VAL A 81 4.69 -2.48 -15.03
C VAL A 81 5.19 -3.53 -16.02
N ASN A 82 4.31 -4.44 -16.44
CA ASN A 82 4.61 -5.51 -17.40
C ASN A 82 3.86 -5.29 -18.71
N LEU A 83 4.58 -5.14 -19.82
CA LEU A 83 4.04 -4.77 -21.14
C LEU A 83 4.32 -5.84 -22.19
N ASN A 84 3.27 -6.50 -22.67
CA ASN A 84 3.35 -7.42 -23.81
C ASN A 84 3.13 -6.65 -25.11
N LEU A 85 4.06 -6.71 -26.06
CA LEU A 85 4.11 -5.82 -27.23
C LEU A 85 3.80 -6.53 -28.55
N PHE A 86 2.96 -5.91 -29.38
CA PHE A 86 2.57 -6.39 -30.72
C PHE A 86 2.48 -5.25 -31.76
N GLY A 87 2.91 -5.52 -33.00
CA GLY A 87 2.87 -4.57 -34.13
C GLY A 87 3.94 -3.45 -34.15
N PHE A 88 4.84 -3.35 -33.17
CA PHE A 88 5.83 -2.27 -33.07
C PHE A 88 7.07 -2.51 -33.95
N THR A 89 6.99 -2.07 -35.22
CA THR A 89 8.08 -2.16 -36.21
C THR A 89 9.17 -1.10 -35.96
N GLN A 90 10.34 -1.23 -36.60
CA GLN A 90 11.41 -0.22 -36.49
C GLN A 90 10.96 1.18 -37.00
N ASN A 91 9.98 1.22 -37.91
CA ASN A 91 9.42 2.47 -38.44
C ASN A 91 8.32 3.05 -37.55
N LYS A 92 7.73 2.24 -36.66
CA LYS A 92 6.64 2.60 -35.73
C LYS A 92 6.93 1.99 -34.34
N PRO A 93 7.98 2.45 -33.63
CA PRO A 93 8.30 1.97 -32.29
C PRO A 93 7.33 2.54 -31.25
N LEU A 94 7.24 1.87 -30.10
CA LEU A 94 6.50 2.37 -28.94
C LEU A 94 7.25 3.52 -28.27
N PHE A 95 6.78 4.75 -28.40
CA PHE A 95 7.28 5.89 -27.63
C PHE A 95 6.71 5.89 -26.21
N ILE A 96 7.58 6.01 -25.19
CA ILE A 96 7.19 5.94 -23.77
C ILE A 96 8.10 6.81 -22.89
N GLU A 97 7.49 7.47 -21.90
CA GLU A 97 8.14 8.21 -20.81
C GLU A 97 7.82 7.48 -19.51
N ILE A 98 8.82 7.20 -18.67
CA ILE A 98 8.70 6.28 -17.52
C ILE A 98 9.31 6.84 -16.23
N ASP A 99 9.26 8.17 -16.06
CA ASP A 99 9.87 8.87 -14.93
C ASP A 99 9.28 8.52 -13.56
N ASN A 100 8.11 7.90 -13.48
CA ASN A 100 7.48 7.47 -12.22
C ASN A 100 7.39 5.95 -12.04
N ILE A 101 8.09 5.16 -12.85
CA ILE A 101 8.02 3.69 -12.77
C ILE A 101 9.31 3.14 -12.14
N MET A 102 9.18 2.41 -11.03
CA MET A 102 10.30 1.77 -10.32
C MET A 102 10.77 0.48 -11.01
N LYS A 103 9.84 -0.30 -11.58
CA LYS A 103 10.15 -1.48 -12.41
C LYS A 103 9.31 -1.48 -13.70
N ILE A 104 9.97 -1.68 -14.85
CA ILE A 104 9.29 -2.00 -16.11
C ILE A 104 9.85 -3.27 -16.77
N SER A 105 8.96 -4.10 -17.30
CA SER A 105 9.28 -5.31 -18.04
C SER A 105 8.62 -5.29 -19.43
N PHE A 106 9.39 -5.39 -20.51
CA PHE A 106 8.88 -5.48 -21.88
C PHE A 106 8.98 -6.92 -22.42
N LEU A 107 7.85 -7.52 -22.78
CA LEU A 107 7.80 -8.85 -23.40
C LEU A 107 7.38 -8.71 -24.88
N SER A 108 8.14 -9.32 -25.78
CA SER A 108 7.81 -9.33 -27.21
C SER A 108 6.76 -10.41 -27.51
N GLY A 109 5.55 -10.03 -27.89
CA GLY A 109 4.51 -10.98 -28.32
C GLY A 109 4.76 -11.56 -29.72
N ALA A 110 5.32 -10.73 -30.62
CA ALA A 110 5.83 -11.15 -31.92
C ALA A 110 7.36 -11.07 -31.98
N ALA A 111 7.98 -11.42 -33.12
CA ALA A 111 9.43 -11.29 -33.29
C ALA A 111 9.89 -9.81 -33.30
N HIS A 112 10.83 -9.45 -32.40
CA HIS A 112 11.58 -8.19 -32.38
C HIS A 112 10.76 -6.90 -32.48
N GLN A 113 9.96 -6.66 -31.44
CA GLN A 113 9.28 -5.37 -31.20
C GLN A 113 10.28 -4.25 -30.88
N ASN A 114 9.87 -3.00 -31.04
CA ASN A 114 10.74 -1.82 -30.93
C ASN A 114 10.13 -0.78 -29.97
N VAL A 115 10.90 -0.34 -28.96
CA VAL A 115 10.47 0.62 -27.92
C VAL A 115 11.45 1.78 -27.86
N PHE A 116 10.95 3.00 -27.73
CA PHE A 116 11.71 4.23 -27.60
C PHE A 116 11.42 4.85 -26.22
N ILE A 117 12.40 4.79 -25.31
CA ILE A 117 12.31 5.40 -23.98
C ILE A 117 12.83 6.84 -24.08
N GLN A 118 11.94 7.80 -23.79
CA GLN A 118 12.19 9.24 -23.87
C GLN A 118 12.82 9.80 -22.58
N SER A 119 12.41 9.32 -21.41
CA SER A 119 12.86 9.74 -20.08
C SER A 119 12.64 8.63 -19.04
N PHE A 120 13.47 8.58 -18.00
CA PHE A 120 13.38 7.60 -16.91
C PHE A 120 14.20 8.02 -15.66
N LYS A 121 13.79 7.59 -14.46
CA LYS A 121 14.59 7.80 -13.22
C LYS A 121 15.80 6.86 -13.13
N SER A 122 16.88 7.36 -12.51
CA SER A 122 18.17 6.67 -12.36
C SER A 122 18.16 5.40 -11.48
N ASN A 123 17.05 5.14 -10.80
CA ASN A 123 16.80 3.97 -9.96
C ASN A 123 15.93 2.87 -10.64
N LEU A 124 15.59 3.04 -11.93
CA LEU A 124 14.76 2.09 -12.69
C LEU A 124 15.34 0.67 -12.71
N ILE A 125 14.46 -0.32 -12.54
CA ILE A 125 14.67 -1.71 -12.93
C ILE A 125 14.04 -1.95 -14.31
N LEU A 126 14.85 -2.29 -15.30
CA LEU A 126 14.41 -2.55 -16.67
C LEU A 126 14.66 -4.02 -17.03
N GLU A 127 13.60 -4.71 -17.48
CA GLU A 127 13.66 -6.11 -17.95
C GLU A 127 13.08 -6.18 -19.37
N ALA A 128 13.70 -6.92 -20.30
CA ALA A 128 13.20 -7.01 -21.68
C ALA A 128 13.51 -8.34 -22.37
N ASP A 129 12.51 -8.97 -22.98
CA ASP A 129 12.62 -10.26 -23.68
C ASP A 129 12.19 -10.17 -25.16
N HIS A 130 13.13 -10.43 -26.07
CA HIS A 130 13.10 -10.27 -27.53
C HIS A 130 12.82 -8.84 -28.06
N VAL A 131 12.94 -7.77 -27.26
CA VAL A 131 12.60 -6.37 -27.63
C VAL A 131 13.83 -5.50 -27.95
N ASN A 132 13.78 -4.69 -28.99
CA ASN A 132 14.76 -3.63 -29.26
C ASN A 132 14.39 -2.35 -28.48
N ILE A 133 15.32 -1.81 -27.69
CA ILE A 133 15.12 -0.61 -26.87
C ILE A 133 16.01 0.54 -27.38
N PHE A 134 15.40 1.68 -27.65
CA PHE A 134 16.05 2.91 -28.11
C PHE A 134 15.94 3.98 -27.02
N PHE A 135 17.06 4.49 -26.51
CA PHE A 135 17.05 5.56 -25.52
C PHE A 135 17.26 6.94 -26.17
N SER A 136 16.59 7.97 -25.64
CA SER A 136 16.86 9.39 -25.93
C SER A 136 18.29 9.82 -25.55
N GLU A 137 18.78 9.28 -24.43
CA GLU A 137 20.04 9.63 -23.76
C GLU A 137 21.21 8.71 -24.14
N SER A 138 22.43 9.25 -24.02
CA SER A 138 23.70 8.54 -24.28
C SER A 138 24.50 8.21 -23.01
N GLN A 139 24.00 8.62 -21.84
CA GLN A 139 24.46 8.19 -20.52
C GLN A 139 23.26 7.57 -19.82
N LEU A 140 23.30 6.28 -19.47
CA LEU A 140 22.17 5.58 -18.85
C LEU A 140 22.56 5.12 -17.45
N HIS A 141 21.75 5.46 -16.45
CA HIS A 141 21.96 5.04 -15.05
C HIS A 141 20.76 4.19 -14.61
N LEU A 142 20.95 2.90 -14.33
CA LEU A 142 19.87 1.96 -14.00
C LEU A 142 20.16 1.17 -12.72
N LYS A 143 19.16 0.93 -11.86
CA LYS A 143 19.31 0.02 -10.69
C LYS A 143 19.61 -1.40 -11.15
N LYS A 144 18.93 -1.88 -12.19
CA LYS A 144 19.09 -3.23 -12.74
C LYS A 144 18.66 -3.26 -14.22
N LEU A 145 19.39 -4.02 -15.04
CA LEU A 145 19.03 -4.28 -16.44
C LEU A 145 19.05 -5.79 -16.72
N ILE A 146 17.94 -6.34 -17.22
CA ILE A 146 17.85 -7.70 -17.76
C ILE A 146 17.51 -7.63 -19.26
N LEU A 147 18.31 -8.30 -20.09
CA LEU A 147 18.08 -8.44 -21.53
C LEU A 147 18.15 -9.92 -21.95
N THR A 148 17.08 -10.42 -22.55
CA THR A 148 17.03 -11.73 -23.22
C THR A 148 16.72 -11.48 -24.69
N LYS A 149 17.66 -11.73 -25.61
CA LYS A 149 17.55 -11.45 -27.05
C LYS A 149 17.09 -10.02 -27.40
N SER A 150 17.37 -9.06 -26.52
CA SER A 150 16.81 -7.70 -26.53
C SER A 150 17.91 -6.67 -26.76
N LYS A 151 17.96 -6.03 -27.92
CA LYS A 151 19.06 -5.11 -28.27
C LYS A 151 18.82 -3.71 -27.72
N VAL A 152 19.88 -3.10 -27.18
CA VAL A 152 19.85 -1.70 -26.75
C VAL A 152 20.60 -0.80 -27.73
N PHE A 153 20.01 0.35 -28.02
CA PHE A 153 20.48 1.39 -28.95
C PHE A 153 20.25 2.79 -28.37
N ASN A 154 20.99 3.80 -28.84
CA ASN A 154 20.59 5.20 -28.69
C ASN A 154 19.85 5.67 -29.94
N SER A 155 18.73 6.35 -29.73
CA SER A 155 17.86 6.94 -30.76
C SER A 155 18.57 7.83 -31.79
N LYS A 156 19.58 8.60 -31.36
CA LYS A 156 20.37 9.51 -32.21
C LYS A 156 21.52 8.77 -32.92
N ASN A 157 21.50 7.44 -32.90
CA ASN A 157 22.55 6.55 -33.42
C ASN A 157 23.95 6.84 -32.84
N THR A 158 24.01 7.38 -31.61
CA THR A 158 25.26 7.58 -30.87
C THR A 158 25.60 6.36 -30.02
N LYS A 159 26.80 6.33 -29.41
CA LYS A 159 27.20 5.26 -28.51
C LYS A 159 26.80 5.56 -27.06
N ILE A 160 26.21 4.57 -26.39
CA ILE A 160 25.79 4.63 -24.99
C ILE A 160 26.97 4.40 -24.04
N ASN A 161 27.03 5.18 -22.97
CA ASN A 161 27.76 4.85 -21.74
C ASN A 161 26.72 4.36 -20.72
N LEU A 162 26.72 3.06 -20.41
CA LEU A 162 25.75 2.44 -19.49
C LEU A 162 26.39 2.22 -18.13
N PHE A 163 25.78 2.77 -17.08
CA PHE A 163 26.06 2.46 -15.68
C PHE A 163 24.88 1.69 -15.07
N THR A 164 25.12 0.51 -14.49
CA THR A 164 24.07 -0.20 -13.75
C THR A 164 24.57 -1.03 -12.58
N LYS A 165 23.78 -1.13 -11.48
CA LYS A 165 24.20 -1.93 -10.33
C LYS A 165 24.21 -3.43 -10.64
N LYS A 166 23.31 -3.94 -11.50
CA LYS A 166 23.27 -5.36 -11.90
C LYS A 166 22.81 -5.53 -13.35
N LEU A 167 23.64 -6.18 -14.17
CA LEU A 167 23.37 -6.48 -15.58
C LEU A 167 23.22 -8.00 -15.80
N ILE A 168 22.11 -8.42 -16.39
CA ILE A 168 21.89 -9.78 -16.87
C ILE A 168 21.62 -9.70 -18.38
N THR A 169 22.34 -10.45 -19.20
CA THR A 169 22.28 -10.31 -20.67
C THR A 169 22.63 -11.61 -21.39
N ASP A 170 22.27 -11.72 -22.67
CA ASP A 170 22.96 -12.61 -23.62
C ASP A 170 23.97 -11.86 -24.52
N SER A 171 24.64 -12.61 -25.39
CA SER A 171 25.61 -12.12 -26.38
C SER A 171 25.03 -11.31 -27.53
N PHE A 172 23.72 -11.40 -27.77
CA PHE A 172 23.02 -10.73 -28.89
C PHE A 172 22.55 -9.33 -28.51
N SER A 173 22.19 -9.16 -27.23
CA SER A 173 21.54 -7.98 -26.65
C SER A 173 22.44 -6.74 -26.57
N LEU A 174 23.77 -6.92 -26.53
CA LEU A 174 24.76 -5.84 -26.35
C LEU A 174 25.75 -5.75 -27.53
N PRO A 175 25.33 -5.23 -28.70
CA PRO A 175 26.19 -5.09 -29.86
C PRO A 175 27.22 -3.95 -29.70
N ARG A 176 28.49 -4.21 -30.06
CA ARG A 176 29.63 -3.27 -29.92
C ARG A 176 29.47 -1.94 -30.67
N SER A 177 28.55 -1.88 -31.64
CA SER A 177 28.19 -0.64 -32.34
C SER A 177 27.49 0.37 -31.42
N SER A 178 26.60 -0.10 -30.54
CA SER A 178 25.68 0.74 -29.76
C SER A 178 26.27 1.31 -28.47
N PHE A 179 27.44 0.82 -28.03
CA PHE A 179 28.04 1.15 -26.73
C PHE A 179 29.45 1.73 -26.87
N ASN A 180 29.79 2.67 -25.99
CA ASN A 180 31.13 3.21 -25.79
C ASN A 180 31.78 2.58 -24.55
N SER A 181 31.01 2.46 -23.46
CA SER A 181 31.39 1.72 -22.26
C SER A 181 30.14 1.11 -21.60
N ILE A 182 30.30 -0.06 -21.00
CA ILE A 182 29.33 -0.64 -20.07
C ILE A 182 30.03 -0.84 -18.74
N THR A 183 29.40 -0.36 -17.67
CA THR A 183 29.99 -0.17 -16.35
C THR A 183 29.03 -0.73 -15.30
N CYS A 184 29.39 -1.80 -14.59
CA CYS A 184 28.46 -2.43 -13.65
C CYS A 184 29.10 -3.09 -12.42
N TYR A 185 28.36 -3.19 -11.31
CA TYR A 185 28.83 -3.86 -10.09
C TYR A 185 28.64 -5.38 -10.13
N ASP A 186 27.54 -5.86 -10.70
CA ASP A 186 27.28 -7.28 -10.91
C ASP A 186 26.88 -7.58 -12.35
N TYR A 187 27.26 -8.77 -12.84
CA TYR A 187 27.15 -9.17 -14.23
C TYR A 187 26.94 -10.68 -14.38
N LYS A 188 25.94 -11.09 -15.17
CA LYS A 188 25.68 -12.49 -15.56
C LYS A 188 25.36 -12.59 -17.05
N VAL A 189 25.99 -13.55 -17.73
CA VAL A 189 25.61 -13.98 -19.09
C VAL A 189 24.58 -15.11 -19.02
N THR A 190 23.57 -15.09 -19.88
CA THR A 190 22.59 -16.19 -20.04
C THR A 190 22.87 -17.08 -21.26
N SER A 191 23.65 -16.60 -22.22
CA SER A 191 24.15 -17.36 -23.38
C SER A 191 25.52 -18.00 -23.12
N THR A 192 25.82 -19.05 -23.89
CA THR A 192 27.15 -19.70 -23.91
C THR A 192 28.24 -18.84 -24.53
N ALA A 193 27.89 -17.98 -25.50
CA ALA A 193 28.77 -16.93 -26.01
C ALA A 193 28.71 -15.68 -25.11
N GLN A 194 29.82 -14.93 -25.04
CA GLN A 194 29.87 -13.60 -24.41
C GLN A 194 29.50 -12.49 -25.41
N PRO A 195 28.99 -11.33 -24.95
CA PRO A 195 28.73 -10.19 -25.83
C PRO A 195 30.01 -9.57 -26.40
N LEU A 196 29.87 -8.88 -27.53
CA LEU A 196 31.00 -8.29 -28.29
C LEU A 196 31.48 -6.92 -27.76
N VAL A 197 30.91 -6.43 -26.66
CA VAL A 197 31.27 -5.16 -26.02
C VAL A 197 32.07 -5.40 -24.75
N ASP A 198 33.09 -4.57 -24.54
CA ASP A 198 33.96 -4.60 -23.37
C ASP A 198 33.18 -4.12 -22.12
N ILE A 199 32.74 -5.06 -21.29
CA ILE A 199 31.99 -4.77 -20.06
C ILE A 199 32.98 -4.56 -18.92
N THR A 200 33.14 -3.29 -18.51
CA THR A 200 33.92 -2.91 -17.32
C THR A 200 33.10 -3.25 -16.08
N LYS A 201 33.29 -4.45 -15.53
CA LYS A 201 32.83 -4.74 -14.18
C LYS A 201 33.62 -3.85 -13.22
N ILE A 202 33.01 -2.79 -12.72
CA ILE A 202 33.51 -2.15 -11.50
C ILE A 202 33.33 -3.19 -10.42
N GLU A 203 34.43 -3.79 -9.97
CA GLU A 203 34.43 -4.39 -8.65
C GLU A 203 33.93 -3.31 -7.69
N LYS A 204 32.75 -3.52 -7.04
CA LYS A 204 32.16 -2.59 -6.07
C LYS A 204 33.32 -1.95 -5.30
N PRO A 205 33.52 -0.61 -5.41
CA PRO A 205 34.80 0.03 -5.13
C PRO A 205 35.31 -0.53 -3.81
N ARG A 206 36.49 -1.19 -3.83
CA ARG A 206 36.91 -2.17 -2.80
C ARG A 206 37.14 -1.52 -1.43
N SER A 207 36.06 -1.02 -0.83
CA SER A 207 35.91 -0.62 0.55
C SER A 207 36.18 -1.87 1.38
N ARG A 208 37.43 -2.01 1.84
CA ARG A 208 37.82 -2.85 2.97
C ARG A 208 37.02 -4.18 3.05
N ARG A 209 37.05 -4.98 1.97
CA ARG A 209 36.26 -6.22 1.83
C ARG A 209 36.85 -7.26 0.85
N LYS A 210 38.18 -7.18 0.60
CA LYS A 210 38.94 -8.28 -0.05
C LYS A 210 40.38 -8.40 0.46
N GLN A 211 41.08 -7.27 0.64
CA GLN A 211 42.18 -7.22 1.63
C GLN A 211 41.57 -7.46 3.02
N LYS A 212 40.59 -6.65 3.45
CA LYS A 212 39.68 -7.00 4.56
C LYS A 212 38.64 -8.10 4.18
N LEU A 213 39.07 -9.17 3.50
CA LEU A 213 38.39 -10.47 3.58
C LEU A 213 39.41 -11.56 3.94
N LEU A 214 40.58 -11.52 3.31
CA LEU A 214 41.84 -12.10 3.83
C LEU A 214 42.34 -11.43 5.13
N GLN A 215 41.61 -10.43 5.64
CA GLN A 215 41.71 -9.89 6.99
C GLN A 215 40.33 -9.73 7.65
N ILE A 216 39.21 -10.26 7.11
CA ILE A 216 37.95 -10.41 7.88
C ILE A 216 37.79 -11.85 8.37
N GLU A 217 38.33 -12.84 7.66
CA GLU A 217 38.58 -14.17 8.26
C GLU A 217 39.58 -14.10 9.44
N ASN A 218 40.28 -12.97 9.59
CA ASN A 218 41.13 -12.60 10.73
C ASN A 218 40.72 -11.25 11.37
N SER A 219 39.48 -10.77 11.15
CA SER A 219 38.92 -9.60 11.86
C SER A 219 37.37 -9.62 11.93
N PHE A 220 36.79 -10.81 12.09
CA PHE A 220 35.51 -10.95 12.75
C PHE A 220 35.78 -11.06 14.25
N SER A 221 36.01 -9.91 14.88
CA SER A 221 35.63 -9.72 16.28
C SER A 221 34.32 -8.91 16.22
N GLU A 222 33.21 -9.35 16.83
CA GLU A 222 32.97 -9.47 18.28
C GLU A 222 33.24 -8.13 19.00
N ASP A 223 34.47 -7.61 18.94
CA ASP A 223 34.93 -6.37 19.56
C ASP A 223 34.04 -5.13 19.39
N GLN A 224 33.21 -4.98 18.36
CA GLN A 224 32.43 -3.73 18.21
C GLN A 224 31.10 -3.72 18.97
N MET A 225 30.53 -4.89 19.34
CA MET A 225 29.55 -4.97 20.42
C MET A 225 30.21 -5.30 21.76
N LEU A 226 31.34 -6.02 21.78
CA LEU A 226 32.05 -6.26 23.05
C LEU A 226 32.66 -4.98 23.62
N GLN A 227 33.22 -4.04 22.83
CA GLN A 227 33.85 -2.82 23.37
C GLN A 227 32.89 -1.85 24.05
N SER A 228 31.57 -1.96 23.88
CA SER A 228 30.60 -1.19 24.70
C SER A 228 30.30 -1.86 26.04
N PHE A 229 30.28 -3.20 26.11
CA PHE A 229 29.98 -3.96 27.34
C PHE A 229 31.21 -4.35 28.17
N GLU A 230 32.36 -4.60 27.52
CA GLU A 230 33.60 -5.08 28.15
C GLU A 230 34.42 -3.94 28.79
N TYR A 231 34.12 -2.68 28.43
CA TYR A 231 34.77 -1.47 28.97
C TYR A 231 34.49 -1.23 30.46
N GLN A 232 33.50 -1.91 31.05
CA GLN A 232 33.23 -1.85 32.50
C GLN A 232 33.93 -2.96 33.31
N ALA A 233 34.53 -3.96 32.66
CA ALA A 233 35.18 -5.10 33.33
C ALA A 233 36.72 -4.98 33.40
N LEU A 234 37.35 -4.25 32.48
CA LEU A 234 38.82 -4.22 32.32
C LEU A 234 39.46 -2.88 32.73
N THR A 235 39.66 -2.69 34.03
CA THR A 235 40.51 -1.61 34.58
C THR A 235 41.85 -2.14 35.10
N SER A 236 42.67 -2.68 34.19
CA SER A 236 44.12 -2.84 34.43
C SER A 236 44.89 -2.68 33.11
N GLU A 237 46.07 -2.04 33.18
CA GLU A 237 46.82 -1.56 32.01
C GLU A 237 47.63 -2.67 31.33
N SER A 238 47.57 -2.76 30.00
CA SER A 238 48.70 -3.22 29.17
C SER A 238 48.51 -2.84 27.69
N GLU A 239 49.61 -2.87 26.93
CA GLU A 239 49.73 -2.23 25.61
C GLU A 239 49.20 -3.10 24.46
N LYS A 240 48.34 -2.55 23.59
CA LYS A 240 47.92 -3.23 22.34
C LYS A 240 49.09 -3.31 21.35
N THR A 241 49.76 -4.46 21.31
CA THR A 241 50.71 -4.81 20.25
C THR A 241 49.99 -5.50 19.07
N ASN A 242 50.50 -5.31 17.85
CA ASN A 242 49.90 -5.90 16.65
C ASN A 242 50.22 -7.41 16.55
N LEU A 243 49.43 -8.22 17.26
CA LEU A 243 49.46 -9.68 17.18
C LEU A 243 49.00 -10.14 15.79
N THR A 244 49.93 -10.70 15.01
CA THR A 244 49.61 -11.42 13.78
C THR A 244 49.12 -12.82 14.13
N THR A 245 47.81 -13.05 14.08
CA THR A 245 47.26 -14.42 14.22
C THR A 245 47.81 -15.31 13.10
N THR A 246 48.01 -16.59 13.41
CA THR A 246 48.54 -17.57 12.45
C THR A 246 47.54 -18.70 12.25
N ASP A 247 46.89 -18.68 11.08
CA ASP A 247 45.97 -19.73 10.64
C ASP A 247 46.67 -21.07 10.45
N ILE A 248 46.09 -22.14 11.01
CA ILE A 248 46.59 -23.49 10.82
C ILE A 248 45.45 -24.47 10.54
N SER A 249 45.43 -25.00 9.31
CA SER A 249 44.43 -25.96 8.84
C SER A 249 44.85 -27.42 9.02
N TYR A 250 43.90 -28.27 9.42
CA TYR A 250 44.05 -29.71 9.66
C TYR A 250 42.83 -30.47 9.13
N CYS A 251 43.02 -31.73 8.68
CA CYS A 251 41.92 -32.62 8.26
C CYS A 251 41.73 -33.69 9.33
N LEU A 252 40.54 -33.73 9.92
CA LEU A 252 40.24 -34.52 11.10
C LEU A 252 39.41 -35.75 10.72
N CYS A 253 40.11 -36.88 10.60
CA CYS A 253 39.61 -38.15 10.11
C CYS A 253 39.27 -39.12 11.25
N LEU A 254 38.14 -39.83 11.16
CA LEU A 254 37.83 -40.90 12.11
C LEU A 254 38.82 -42.07 12.00
N LYS A 255 39.43 -42.47 13.12
CA LYS A 255 40.53 -43.48 13.17
C LYS A 255 40.24 -44.80 12.43
N THR A 256 38.99 -45.25 12.37
CA THR A 256 38.60 -46.50 11.65
C THR A 256 38.67 -46.38 10.13
N ARG A 257 38.63 -45.16 9.58
CA ARG A 257 38.74 -44.85 8.15
C ARG A 257 39.88 -43.88 7.83
N PHE A 258 40.92 -43.81 8.69
CA PHE A 258 42.00 -42.83 8.55
C PHE A 258 42.72 -42.90 7.19
N GLU A 259 43.14 -44.10 6.77
CA GLU A 259 43.79 -44.27 5.45
C GLU A 259 42.80 -43.96 4.31
N ASN A 260 41.55 -44.44 4.38
CA ASN A 260 40.53 -44.17 3.37
C ASN A 260 40.19 -42.66 3.25
N CYS A 261 40.17 -41.92 4.37
CA CYS A 261 40.01 -40.47 4.42
C CYS A 261 41.15 -39.73 3.69
N LYS A 262 42.35 -40.29 3.79
CA LYS A 262 43.60 -39.77 3.20
C LYS A 262 43.79 -40.19 1.73
N GLU A 263 43.31 -41.36 1.35
CA GLU A 263 43.32 -41.88 -0.03
C GLU A 263 42.25 -41.21 -0.91
N ASN A 264 41.05 -40.95 -0.38
CA ASN A 264 39.99 -40.21 -1.07
C ASN A 264 40.16 -38.69 -0.99
N LEU A 265 41.08 -38.21 -0.15
CA LEU A 265 41.39 -36.79 0.07
C LEU A 265 40.19 -35.96 0.58
N ASP A 266 39.48 -36.48 1.60
CA ASP A 266 38.21 -35.93 2.14
C ASP A 266 38.21 -34.41 2.44
N CYS A 267 39.38 -33.76 2.61
CA CYS A 267 39.51 -32.33 2.90
C CYS A 267 40.24 -31.49 1.82
N ASP A 268 40.57 -32.05 0.64
CA ASP A 268 41.34 -31.34 -0.40
C ASP A 268 40.63 -30.10 -1.00
N TYR A 269 39.30 -30.06 -0.94
CA TYR A 269 38.51 -28.86 -1.26
C TYR A 269 38.95 -27.61 -0.45
N TYR A 270 39.49 -27.82 0.76
CA TYR A 270 40.03 -26.77 1.63
C TYR A 270 41.57 -26.65 1.57
N SER A 271 42.21 -27.31 0.59
CA SER A 271 43.66 -27.31 0.35
C SER A 271 44.49 -27.74 1.58
N VAL A 272 43.96 -28.65 2.40
CA VAL A 272 44.70 -29.20 3.55
C VAL A 272 45.78 -30.16 3.04
N PRO A 273 47.06 -29.96 3.37
CA PRO A 273 48.14 -30.83 2.89
C PRO A 273 48.11 -32.19 3.61
N ILE A 274 48.56 -33.24 2.91
CA ILE A 274 48.30 -34.64 3.30
C ILE A 274 49.01 -35.10 4.58
N GLU A 275 50.05 -34.38 5.00
CA GLU A 275 50.73 -34.52 6.28
C GLU A 275 49.96 -33.92 7.47
N LYS A 276 48.91 -33.12 7.22
CA LYS A 276 48.00 -32.55 8.23
C LYS A 276 46.65 -33.29 8.33
N TYR A 277 46.57 -34.48 7.76
CA TYR A 277 45.49 -35.44 8.02
C TYR A 277 45.80 -36.17 9.34
N ILE A 278 44.90 -36.06 10.31
CA ILE A 278 45.08 -36.46 11.71
C ILE A 278 43.85 -37.21 12.26
N THR A 279 44.03 -38.01 13.32
CA THR A 279 42.94 -38.63 14.08
C THR A 279 42.56 -37.84 15.34
N GLY A 280 43.28 -36.75 15.64
CA GLY A 280 43.11 -35.96 16.86
C GLY A 280 43.70 -36.64 18.10
N LYS A 281 44.66 -37.56 17.91
CA LYS A 281 45.28 -38.41 18.96
C LYS A 281 46.79 -38.54 18.81
N GLU A 282 47.37 -37.76 17.90
CA GLU A 282 48.79 -37.70 17.64
C GLU A 282 49.47 -36.78 18.66
N ASP A 283 50.47 -37.28 19.39
CA ASP A 283 51.12 -36.53 20.47
C ASP A 283 51.66 -35.16 20.02
N TRP A 284 52.16 -35.06 18.78
CA TRP A 284 52.67 -33.81 18.21
C TRP A 284 51.56 -32.77 18.00
N PHE A 285 50.37 -33.20 17.54
CA PHE A 285 49.22 -32.33 17.31
C PHE A 285 48.62 -31.83 18.62
N ILE A 286 48.47 -32.74 19.60
CA ILE A 286 48.00 -32.38 20.94
C ILE A 286 48.94 -31.36 21.57
N ASN A 287 50.26 -31.57 21.50
CA ASN A 287 51.23 -30.59 22.02
C ASN A 287 51.21 -29.26 21.22
N GLU A 288 51.06 -29.27 19.90
CA GLU A 288 51.00 -28.03 19.09
C GLU A 288 49.80 -27.16 19.47
N ILE A 289 48.62 -27.76 19.73
CA ILE A 289 47.44 -27.05 20.24
C ILE A 289 47.64 -26.64 21.71
N ARG A 290 48.22 -27.50 22.54
CA ARG A 290 48.41 -27.24 23.98
C ARG A 290 49.26 -25.99 24.26
N TYR A 291 50.25 -25.74 23.41
CA TYR A 291 51.17 -24.60 23.49
C TYR A 291 50.91 -23.51 22.43
N SER A 292 49.75 -23.50 21.74
CA SER A 292 49.41 -22.41 20.83
C SER A 292 48.96 -21.16 21.58
N GLU A 293 49.35 -19.98 21.09
CA GLU A 293 48.92 -18.67 21.58
C GLU A 293 48.42 -17.83 20.41
N ASN A 294 47.26 -17.19 20.55
CA ASN A 294 46.67 -16.28 19.56
C ASN A 294 46.59 -16.91 18.15
N ARG A 295 46.14 -18.17 18.05
CA ARG A 295 46.03 -18.92 16.78
C ARG A 295 44.59 -19.28 16.42
N THR A 296 44.31 -19.22 15.11
CA THR A 296 43.07 -19.67 14.50
C THR A 296 43.29 -21.06 13.88
N ILE A 297 42.77 -22.11 14.53
CA ILE A 297 42.99 -23.52 14.21
C ILE A 297 41.76 -24.05 13.48
N LYS A 298 41.89 -24.41 12.20
CA LYS A 298 40.79 -24.82 11.32
C LYS A 298 40.82 -26.35 11.13
N LEU A 299 39.89 -27.05 11.78
CA LEU A 299 39.74 -28.51 11.77
C LEU A 299 38.60 -28.91 10.84
N TYR A 300 38.96 -29.34 9.62
CA TYR A 300 38.00 -29.83 8.63
C TYR A 300 37.63 -31.28 8.95
N VAL A 301 36.37 -31.51 9.35
CA VAL A 301 35.89 -32.77 9.88
C VAL A 301 35.36 -33.65 8.75
N ALA A 302 36.05 -34.75 8.49
CA ALA A 302 35.62 -35.75 7.52
C ALA A 302 34.45 -36.60 8.05
N LYS A 303 33.74 -37.26 7.13
CA LYS A 303 32.56 -38.10 7.43
C LYS A 303 32.85 -39.15 8.51
N THR A 304 32.04 -39.18 9.58
CA THR A 304 32.25 -40.04 10.76
C THR A 304 31.27 -41.21 10.88
N GLU A 305 30.36 -41.38 9.91
CA GLU A 305 29.46 -42.55 9.78
C GLU A 305 28.62 -42.83 11.04
N GLY A 306 28.21 -41.76 11.75
CA GLY A 306 27.43 -41.85 12.98
C GLY A 306 28.23 -42.21 14.24
N VAL A 307 29.56 -42.31 14.15
CA VAL A 307 30.46 -42.47 15.30
C VAL A 307 31.01 -41.10 15.73
N ALA A 308 31.07 -40.84 17.04
CA ALA A 308 31.68 -39.62 17.57
C ALA A 308 33.20 -39.61 17.38
N LEU A 309 33.72 -38.58 16.71
CA LEU A 309 35.14 -38.27 16.68
C LEU A 309 35.52 -37.58 18.00
N ASN A 310 36.12 -38.38 18.90
CA ASN A 310 36.43 -37.98 20.26
C ASN A 310 37.82 -37.32 20.33
N ILE A 311 37.82 -36.01 20.54
CA ILE A 311 39.00 -35.18 20.78
C ILE A 311 39.21 -35.08 22.29
N GLY A 312 40.43 -35.37 22.74
CA GLY A 312 40.85 -35.12 24.11
C GLY A 312 41.64 -33.82 24.19
N PHE A 313 41.29 -32.95 25.14
CA PHE A 313 42.11 -31.79 25.49
C PHE A 313 42.79 -32.03 26.85
N ASP A 314 44.08 -31.69 26.90
CA ASP A 314 44.87 -31.52 28.12
C ASP A 314 44.89 -30.01 28.50
N ASP A 315 45.56 -29.65 29.61
CA ASP A 315 45.73 -28.24 30.02
C ASP A 315 46.34 -27.37 28.92
N PHE A 316 45.56 -26.45 28.34
CA PHE A 316 46.13 -25.40 27.49
C PHE A 316 47.04 -24.49 28.33
N PHE A 317 48.22 -24.19 27.80
CA PHE A 317 49.17 -23.26 28.41
C PHE A 317 49.17 -21.90 27.72
N GLY A 318 48.87 -21.85 26.42
CA GLY A 318 48.73 -20.62 25.66
C GLY A 318 47.28 -20.16 25.51
N LYS A 319 47.07 -18.85 25.35
CA LYS A 319 45.76 -18.17 25.43
C LYS A 319 45.24 -17.66 24.09
N ASN A 320 43.96 -17.31 24.06
CA ASN A 320 43.26 -16.66 22.94
C ASN A 320 43.28 -17.47 21.63
N ASN A 321 43.08 -18.79 21.71
CA ASN A 321 42.99 -19.63 20.52
C ASN A 321 41.55 -19.78 20.04
N GLU A 322 41.35 -19.84 18.73
CA GLU A 322 40.06 -20.07 18.09
C GLU A 322 40.11 -21.43 17.38
N ILE A 323 39.16 -22.33 17.67
CA ILE A 323 39.14 -23.68 17.11
C ILE A 323 37.88 -23.90 16.29
N HIS A 324 38.02 -23.87 14.96
CA HIS A 324 36.91 -23.99 14.00
C HIS A 324 36.74 -25.43 13.51
N PHE A 325 35.65 -26.08 13.89
CA PHE A 325 35.21 -27.37 13.36
C PHE A 325 34.27 -27.15 12.17
N ILE A 326 34.74 -27.49 10.97
CA ILE A 326 34.02 -27.24 9.70
C ILE A 326 33.79 -28.59 9.02
N GLN A 327 32.54 -28.93 8.68
CA GLN A 327 32.24 -30.16 7.93
C GLN A 327 32.95 -30.16 6.57
N ALA A 328 33.69 -31.22 6.23
CA ALA A 328 34.48 -31.27 5.00
C ALA A 328 33.63 -31.60 3.75
N GLU A 329 32.63 -32.48 3.88
CA GLU A 329 31.72 -32.90 2.81
C GLU A 329 30.26 -32.62 3.19
N SER A 330 29.48 -31.99 2.29
CA SER A 330 28.06 -31.67 2.54
C SER A 330 27.09 -32.85 2.49
N GLU A 331 27.56 -34.04 2.07
CA GLU A 331 26.81 -35.30 2.06
C GLU A 331 27.37 -36.31 3.09
N GLY A 332 28.29 -35.84 3.95
CA GLY A 332 28.73 -36.56 5.13
C GLY A 332 27.74 -36.45 6.28
N SER A 333 27.90 -37.31 7.28
CA SER A 333 27.47 -36.99 8.64
C SER A 333 28.71 -36.95 9.54
N ALA A 334 28.82 -35.90 10.35
CA ALA A 334 29.97 -35.58 11.17
C ALA A 334 29.56 -35.36 12.63
N TRP A 335 30.12 -36.16 13.54
CA TRP A 335 29.91 -36.02 14.99
C TRP A 335 31.24 -35.71 15.68
N VAL A 336 31.34 -34.54 16.33
CA VAL A 336 32.50 -34.15 17.15
C VAL A 336 32.15 -34.25 18.64
N SER A 337 33.09 -34.79 19.44
CA SER A 337 32.96 -34.88 20.90
C SER A 337 34.23 -34.37 21.59
N LEU A 338 34.11 -33.31 22.39
CA LEU A 338 35.21 -32.67 23.13
C LEU A 338 35.22 -33.18 24.58
N ASN A 339 36.34 -33.77 25.02
CA ASN A 339 36.47 -34.43 26.33
C ASN A 339 37.72 -33.95 27.08
N GLY A 340 37.55 -33.52 28.34
CA GLY A 340 38.57 -32.76 29.11
C GLY A 340 39.20 -33.53 30.27
N LYS A 341 39.45 -34.84 30.08
CA LYS A 341 39.73 -35.79 31.18
C LYS A 341 41.01 -35.53 32.00
N LEU A 342 41.79 -34.50 31.64
CA LEU A 342 43.04 -34.10 32.30
C LEU A 342 43.17 -32.57 32.50
N MET A 343 42.12 -31.79 32.24
CA MET A 343 42.19 -30.31 32.32
C MET A 343 42.07 -29.82 33.77
N SER A 344 42.99 -28.97 34.21
CA SER A 344 43.03 -28.47 35.59
C SER A 344 41.98 -27.39 35.84
N SER A 345 41.35 -27.44 37.02
CA SER A 345 40.40 -26.42 37.47
C SER A 345 41.09 -25.23 38.16
N SER A 346 42.25 -24.80 37.64
CA SER A 346 42.97 -23.63 38.17
C SER A 346 42.41 -22.33 37.58
N GLN A 347 42.35 -21.27 38.39
CA GLN A 347 41.66 -20.03 38.01
C GLN A 347 42.38 -19.28 36.87
N ASP A 348 43.70 -19.48 36.71
CA ASP A 348 44.50 -18.98 35.59
C ASP A 348 44.19 -19.67 34.24
N GLN A 349 43.40 -20.75 34.27
CA GLN A 349 43.05 -21.63 33.14
C GLN A 349 41.55 -21.68 32.81
N LEU A 350 40.75 -20.73 33.30
CA LEU A 350 39.39 -20.53 32.77
C LEU A 350 39.45 -19.72 31.46
N GLU A 351 38.45 -19.89 30.58
CA GLU A 351 38.21 -19.03 29.40
C GLU A 351 39.39 -18.89 28.40
N ILE A 352 40.23 -19.92 28.27
CA ILE A 352 41.48 -19.88 27.50
C ILE A 352 41.25 -19.78 25.98
N PHE A 353 40.20 -20.42 25.45
CA PHE A 353 39.98 -20.57 24.01
C PHE A 353 38.50 -20.50 23.61
N SER A 354 38.25 -20.31 22.31
CA SER A 354 36.92 -20.27 21.69
C SER A 354 36.76 -21.42 20.70
N VAL A 355 35.54 -21.93 20.53
CA VAL A 355 35.21 -23.02 19.60
C VAL A 355 34.06 -22.64 18.67
N PHE A 356 34.19 -22.95 17.39
CA PHE A 356 33.22 -22.60 16.36
C PHE A 356 32.86 -23.85 15.54
N PHE A 357 31.60 -24.26 15.52
CA PHE A 357 31.12 -25.41 14.77
C PHE A 357 30.29 -24.93 13.57
N SER A 358 30.58 -25.47 12.38
CA SER A 358 29.85 -25.15 11.14
C SER A 358 29.50 -26.42 10.38
N ASN A 359 28.19 -26.65 10.20
CA ASN A 359 27.57 -27.81 9.56
C ASN A 359 27.93 -29.18 10.20
N ILE A 360 28.31 -29.21 11.48
CA ILE A 360 28.66 -30.45 12.19
C ILE A 360 27.38 -31.07 12.76
N ASP A 361 26.86 -32.13 12.12
CA ASP A 361 25.57 -32.76 12.42
C ASP A 361 25.32 -32.98 13.93
N LYS A 362 26.37 -33.31 14.68
CA LYS A 362 26.30 -33.58 16.12
C LYS A 362 27.52 -33.03 16.86
N VAL A 363 27.28 -32.22 17.88
CA VAL A 363 28.31 -31.65 18.77
C VAL A 363 28.07 -32.13 20.19
N THR A 364 29.12 -32.54 20.90
CA THR A 364 29.03 -32.93 22.32
C THR A 364 30.22 -32.35 23.08
N ILE A 365 29.98 -31.53 24.11
CA ILE A 365 31.02 -30.90 24.93
C ILE A 365 30.91 -31.45 26.36
N SER A 366 32.00 -31.98 26.93
CA SER A 366 32.01 -32.43 28.33
C SER A 366 32.11 -31.25 29.30
N LYS A 367 31.52 -31.40 30.50
CA LYS A 367 31.57 -30.38 31.57
C LYS A 367 33.01 -30.00 31.95
N ASP A 368 33.94 -30.94 31.85
CA ASP A 368 35.37 -30.74 32.13
C ASP A 368 36.12 -29.85 31.11
N VAL A 369 35.56 -29.63 29.91
CA VAL A 369 36.14 -28.73 28.87
C VAL A 369 35.45 -27.38 28.88
N VAL A 370 34.14 -27.33 29.12
CA VAL A 370 33.34 -26.13 28.85
C VAL A 370 33.72 -24.94 29.74
N SER A 371 34.23 -25.20 30.96
CA SER A 371 34.80 -24.19 31.86
C SER A 371 36.05 -23.47 31.31
N HIS A 372 36.73 -24.09 30.35
CA HIS A 372 37.95 -23.56 29.72
C HIS A 372 37.63 -22.84 28.40
N ILE A 373 36.36 -22.84 27.97
CA ILE A 373 35.88 -22.19 26.75
C ILE A 373 35.26 -20.83 27.08
N ASN A 374 35.68 -19.79 26.37
CA ASN A 374 35.06 -18.46 26.41
C ASN A 374 33.83 -18.42 25.49
N VAL A 375 34.03 -18.58 24.18
CA VAL A 375 32.97 -18.56 23.18
C VAL A 375 32.69 -19.96 22.63
N VAL A 376 31.42 -20.35 22.59
CA VAL A 376 30.91 -21.44 21.74
C VAL A 376 30.09 -20.80 20.63
N SER A 377 30.42 -21.11 19.38
CA SER A 377 29.60 -20.78 18.22
C SER A 377 29.09 -22.05 17.55
N LEU A 378 27.79 -22.13 17.29
CA LEU A 378 27.12 -23.22 16.61
C LEU A 378 26.38 -22.68 15.39
N LYS A 379 26.75 -23.16 14.21
CA LYS A 379 26.10 -22.81 12.96
C LYS A 379 25.65 -24.08 12.27
N SER A 380 24.35 -24.31 12.27
CA SER A 380 23.67 -25.53 11.80
C SER A 380 24.39 -26.79 12.28
N SER A 381 24.73 -26.81 13.57
CA SER A 381 25.58 -27.81 14.22
C SER A 381 24.96 -28.24 15.54
N SER A 382 24.22 -29.34 15.54
CA SER A 382 23.27 -29.66 16.61
C SER A 382 23.96 -30.17 17.89
N LEU A 383 23.81 -29.38 18.97
CA LEU A 383 24.35 -29.66 20.30
C LEU A 383 23.56 -30.79 20.98
N ILE A 384 24.30 -31.74 21.54
CA ILE A 384 23.74 -32.87 22.30
C ILE A 384 24.25 -32.80 23.74
N ILE A 385 23.37 -32.32 24.61
CA ILE A 385 23.41 -32.55 26.07
C ILE A 385 22.54 -33.78 26.35
N LYS A 386 22.84 -34.51 27.43
CA LYS A 386 22.03 -35.66 27.90
C LYS A 386 21.18 -35.20 29.09
N ILE A 387 19.93 -35.66 29.19
CA ILE A 387 18.94 -35.29 30.24
C ILE A 387 19.53 -35.04 31.65
N ALA A 388 20.43 -35.92 32.12
CA ALA A 388 21.00 -35.84 33.47
C ALA A 388 22.17 -34.84 33.64
N ASN A 389 22.53 -34.10 32.59
CA ASN A 389 23.68 -33.19 32.57
C ASN A 389 23.23 -31.72 32.54
N GLU A 390 24.00 -30.90 33.24
CA GLU A 390 23.94 -29.44 33.22
C GLU A 390 25.24 -28.91 32.61
N LEU A 391 25.15 -28.13 31.53
CA LEU A 391 26.26 -27.49 30.83
C LEU A 391 26.22 -25.98 31.05
N THR A 392 27.37 -25.37 31.38
CA THR A 392 27.50 -23.91 31.53
C THR A 392 28.39 -23.38 30.42
N ILE A 393 27.90 -22.43 29.62
CA ILE A 393 28.63 -21.77 28.54
C ILE A 393 28.72 -20.27 28.87
N ASN A 394 29.89 -19.66 28.65
CA ASN A 394 30.07 -18.24 28.92
C ASN A 394 29.42 -17.35 27.85
N ARG A 395 29.79 -17.54 26.58
CA ARG A 395 29.22 -16.84 25.42
C ARG A 395 28.76 -17.86 24.37
N LEU A 396 27.49 -17.82 23.93
CA LEU A 396 26.92 -18.76 22.96
C LEU A 396 26.33 -18.04 21.72
N TYR A 397 26.92 -18.24 20.55
CA TYR A 397 26.31 -17.81 19.28
C TYR A 397 25.68 -19.04 18.64
N THR A 398 24.37 -19.06 18.37
CA THR A 398 23.67 -20.26 17.87
C THR A 398 22.62 -19.93 16.82
N ASP A 399 22.20 -20.94 16.05
CA ASP A 399 20.88 -20.97 15.39
C ASP A 399 19.94 -21.95 16.12
N THR A 400 18.61 -21.88 15.91
CA THR A 400 17.62 -22.72 16.61
C THR A 400 17.86 -24.21 16.34
N ARG A 401 18.24 -24.54 15.10
CA ARG A 401 18.51 -25.92 14.65
C ARG A 401 19.72 -26.52 15.38
N SER A 402 20.66 -25.68 15.80
CA SER A 402 21.83 -26.06 16.58
C SER A 402 21.50 -26.35 18.05
N ILE A 403 20.37 -25.88 18.58
CA ILE A 403 19.89 -26.18 19.95
C ILE A 403 18.57 -26.97 19.99
N LEU A 404 18.02 -27.39 18.85
CA LEU A 404 16.81 -28.22 18.78
C LEU A 404 16.98 -29.63 19.39
N SER A 405 18.22 -30.12 19.54
CA SER A 405 18.51 -31.52 19.92
C SER A 405 19.10 -31.72 21.31
N PHE A 406 19.22 -30.68 22.15
CA PHE A 406 19.80 -30.87 23.48
C PHE A 406 18.72 -31.29 24.49
N GLU A 407 19.05 -32.26 25.34
CA GLU A 407 18.21 -32.71 26.44
C GLU A 407 18.90 -32.36 27.76
N GLY A 408 18.20 -31.77 28.73
CA GLY A 408 18.77 -31.35 30.03
C GLY A 408 18.83 -29.82 30.17
N THR A 409 19.84 -29.31 30.87
CA THR A 409 19.93 -27.88 31.24
C THR A 409 21.18 -27.22 30.69
N LEU A 410 20.99 -26.04 30.07
CA LEU A 410 22.04 -25.15 29.58
C LEU A 410 22.01 -23.84 30.37
N ARG A 411 23.13 -23.42 30.96
CA ARG A 411 23.31 -22.10 31.59
C ARG A 411 24.18 -21.22 30.72
N ILE A 412 23.75 -19.98 30.47
CA ILE A 412 24.53 -18.95 29.78
C ILE A 412 24.97 -17.91 30.80
N VAL A 413 26.28 -17.64 30.91
CA VAL A 413 26.82 -16.73 31.93
C VAL A 413 26.77 -15.27 31.49
N HIS A 414 27.20 -14.96 30.26
CA HIS A 414 27.42 -13.58 29.82
C HIS A 414 26.60 -13.20 28.58
N PHE A 415 26.51 -14.07 27.57
CA PHE A 415 25.93 -13.67 26.27
C PHE A 415 25.36 -14.87 25.50
N ILE A 416 24.18 -14.71 24.91
CA ILE A 416 23.64 -15.62 23.89
C ILE A 416 23.07 -14.85 22.71
N ALA A 417 23.34 -15.28 21.48
CA ALA A 417 22.79 -14.70 20.24
C ALA A 417 22.11 -15.75 19.36
N LEU A 418 20.93 -15.41 18.84
CA LEU A 418 20.10 -16.24 17.96
C LEU A 418 20.21 -15.75 16.51
N ASN A 419 21.07 -16.37 15.72
CA ASN A 419 21.31 -16.01 14.32
C ASN A 419 20.54 -16.94 13.38
N LYS A 420 19.73 -16.42 12.45
CA LYS A 420 19.04 -17.21 11.40
C LYS A 420 18.10 -18.27 11.97
N THR A 421 17.13 -17.78 12.73
CA THR A 421 16.34 -18.54 13.67
C THR A 421 14.85 -18.27 13.52
N ASP A 422 14.13 -19.27 13.02
CA ASP A 422 12.70 -19.42 13.29
C ASP A 422 12.54 -19.98 14.74
N PRO A 423 11.50 -19.61 15.50
CA PRO A 423 11.23 -20.21 16.82
C PRO A 423 10.88 -21.70 16.67
N LEU A 424 11.31 -22.51 17.64
CA LEU A 424 11.03 -23.94 17.72
C LEU A 424 11.00 -24.36 19.20
N THR A 425 10.02 -25.16 19.60
CA THR A 425 9.94 -25.70 20.97
C THR A 425 11.18 -26.51 21.34
N LEU A 426 11.89 -26.09 22.38
CA LEU A 426 13.14 -26.70 22.83
C LEU A 426 12.88 -27.92 23.75
N PRO A 427 13.49 -29.11 23.50
CA PRO A 427 13.38 -30.26 24.41
C PRO A 427 14.10 -30.11 25.75
N GLY A 428 14.95 -29.09 25.89
CA GLY A 428 15.74 -28.81 27.09
C GLY A 428 15.62 -27.34 27.53
N THR A 429 16.10 -27.06 28.74
CA THR A 429 15.91 -25.77 29.42
C THR A 429 17.15 -24.87 29.29
N ILE A 430 16.98 -23.62 28.86
CA ILE A 430 18.03 -22.59 28.86
C ILE A 430 17.82 -21.63 30.04
N TYR A 431 18.84 -21.45 30.87
CA TYR A 431 18.90 -20.40 31.90
C TYR A 431 19.88 -19.30 31.49
N LEU A 432 19.46 -18.05 31.65
CA LEU A 432 20.29 -16.85 31.56
C LEU A 432 20.73 -16.47 32.97
N GLU A 433 22.03 -16.51 33.26
CA GLU A 433 22.55 -16.06 34.55
C GLU A 433 22.45 -14.53 34.71
N GLU A 434 22.54 -14.08 35.95
CA GLU A 434 22.53 -12.66 36.32
C GLU A 434 23.63 -11.88 35.56
N ASN A 435 23.27 -10.74 34.94
CA ASN A 435 24.06 -9.98 33.94
C ASN A 435 24.22 -10.62 32.54
N CYS A 436 23.59 -11.74 32.22
CA CYS A 436 23.59 -12.28 30.86
C CYS A 436 22.77 -11.40 29.90
N ALA A 437 23.27 -11.23 28.68
CA ALA A 437 22.55 -10.63 27.56
C ALA A 437 22.02 -11.69 26.57
N LEU A 438 20.81 -11.46 26.04
CA LEU A 438 20.18 -12.21 24.95
C LEU A 438 20.07 -11.30 23.73
N TYR A 439 20.67 -11.68 22.60
CA TYR A 439 20.66 -10.90 21.35
C TYR A 439 19.84 -11.58 20.25
N ILE A 440 18.91 -10.81 19.69
CA ILE A 440 17.97 -11.20 18.64
C ILE A 440 18.21 -10.28 17.43
N PRO A 441 19.15 -10.61 16.52
CA PRO A 441 19.47 -9.83 15.32
C PRO A 441 18.42 -9.86 14.19
N GLN A 442 17.34 -10.64 14.34
CA GLN A 442 16.32 -10.84 13.30
C GLN A 442 14.93 -10.88 13.94
N ALA A 443 14.50 -9.73 14.48
CA ALA A 443 13.28 -9.63 15.26
C ALA A 443 12.00 -9.94 14.45
N SER A 444 11.99 -9.76 13.13
CA SER A 444 10.92 -10.24 12.23
C SER A 444 10.62 -11.74 12.34
N SER A 445 11.60 -12.58 12.71
CA SER A 445 11.37 -14.01 12.96
C SER A 445 10.73 -14.30 14.33
N PHE A 446 10.66 -13.32 15.22
CA PHE A 446 10.07 -13.44 16.56
C PHE A 446 9.07 -12.29 16.83
N PRO A 447 7.97 -12.20 16.06
CA PRO A 447 7.01 -11.10 16.15
C PRO A 447 6.27 -11.05 17.50
N ILE A 448 6.37 -12.09 18.34
CA ILE A 448 5.69 -12.14 19.65
C ILE A 448 6.68 -12.57 20.74
N ILE A 449 6.73 -11.79 21.82
CA ILE A 449 7.61 -12.02 22.98
C ILE A 449 6.78 -11.96 24.26
N PHE A 450 6.71 -13.06 24.99
CA PHE A 450 6.06 -13.11 26.32
C PHE A 450 7.08 -12.93 27.44
N ILE A 451 6.74 -12.11 28.43
CA ILE A 451 7.60 -11.83 29.60
C ILE A 451 6.83 -12.16 30.88
N ASN A 452 7.45 -12.94 31.76
CA ASN A 452 6.95 -13.26 33.10
C ASN A 452 8.09 -13.23 34.13
N ASP A 453 7.75 -13.43 35.40
CA ASP A 453 8.68 -13.24 36.52
C ASP A 453 9.82 -14.29 36.60
N GLU A 454 9.76 -15.36 35.80
CA GLU A 454 10.75 -16.44 35.75
C GLU A 454 11.42 -16.62 34.37
N SER A 455 10.86 -16.03 33.29
CA SER A 455 11.31 -16.27 31.91
C SER A 455 10.85 -15.24 30.88
N ILE A 456 11.60 -15.16 29.77
CA ILE A 456 11.22 -14.54 28.50
C ILE A 456 11.04 -15.64 27.45
N VAL A 457 9.98 -15.59 26.65
CA VAL A 457 9.63 -16.60 25.64
C VAL A 457 9.47 -15.93 24.29
N LEU A 458 10.21 -16.40 23.28
CA LEU A 458 10.09 -15.92 21.90
C LEU A 458 9.16 -16.84 21.11
N MET A 459 8.28 -16.27 20.28
CA MET A 459 7.24 -16.98 19.55
C MET A 459 7.02 -16.41 18.14
N ASP A 460 6.41 -17.20 17.28
CA ASP A 460 5.97 -16.86 15.93
C ASP A 460 4.59 -16.18 15.90
N GLU A 461 4.14 -15.78 14.70
CA GLU A 461 2.84 -15.15 14.46
C GLU A 461 1.66 -16.10 14.74
N ASP A 462 1.80 -17.39 14.39
CA ASP A 462 0.80 -18.44 14.64
C ASP A 462 0.75 -18.90 16.12
N GLN A 463 1.77 -18.55 16.92
CA GLN A 463 1.94 -18.93 18.34
C GLN A 463 2.01 -20.44 18.60
N ASP A 464 2.45 -21.24 17.62
CA ASP A 464 2.55 -22.71 17.75
C ASP A 464 3.95 -23.19 18.15
N ASN A 465 5.00 -22.35 18.04
CA ASN A 465 6.34 -22.64 18.55
C ASN A 465 6.76 -21.68 19.68
N ASP A 466 7.23 -22.24 20.80
CA ASP A 466 7.63 -21.49 21.99
C ASP A 466 9.10 -21.70 22.37
N MET A 467 9.88 -20.61 22.46
CA MET A 467 11.30 -20.66 22.78
C MET A 467 11.60 -19.99 24.14
N PRO A 468 11.49 -20.70 25.27
CA PRO A 468 11.64 -20.13 26.60
C PRO A 468 13.10 -20.04 27.08
N PHE A 469 13.47 -18.86 27.58
CA PHE A 469 14.71 -18.56 28.29
C PHE A 469 14.38 -18.16 29.72
N TYR A 470 14.85 -18.95 30.69
CA TYR A 470 14.57 -18.76 32.11
C TYR A 470 15.63 -17.85 32.75
N PHE A 471 15.21 -16.96 33.64
CA PHE A 471 16.14 -16.14 34.41
C PHE A 471 16.66 -16.93 35.60
N SER A 472 17.96 -16.85 35.89
CA SER A 472 18.49 -17.37 37.15
C SER A 472 18.08 -16.48 38.32
N LYS A 473 18.28 -16.94 39.56
CA LYS A 473 17.79 -16.19 40.72
C LYS A 473 18.66 -14.95 40.96
N ALA A 474 18.07 -13.76 40.76
CA ALA A 474 18.68 -12.48 41.10
C ALA A 474 19.24 -12.50 42.54
N THR A 475 20.50 -12.09 42.66
CA THR A 475 21.29 -12.03 43.89
C THR A 475 21.54 -10.58 44.33
N GLN A 476 21.58 -9.63 43.38
CA GLN A 476 21.80 -8.20 43.62
C GLN A 476 20.89 -7.34 42.73
N PRO A 477 20.38 -6.17 43.21
CA PRO A 477 19.35 -5.39 42.50
C PRO A 477 19.91 -4.40 41.45
N ASP A 478 21.22 -4.20 41.43
CA ASP A 478 21.96 -3.32 40.51
C ASP A 478 22.30 -4.03 39.18
N LYS A 479 22.39 -5.35 39.21
CA LYS A 479 22.60 -6.22 38.06
C LYS A 479 21.32 -6.40 37.25
N LYS A 480 21.43 -6.52 35.92
CA LYS A 480 20.27 -6.61 35.01
C LYS A 480 20.49 -7.65 33.92
N TRP A 481 19.42 -8.36 33.53
CA TRP A 481 19.40 -9.06 32.24
C TRP A 481 19.24 -8.04 31.11
N THR A 482 19.93 -8.24 30.00
CA THR A 482 19.79 -7.38 28.81
C THR A 482 19.19 -8.16 27.67
N VAL A 483 18.14 -7.64 27.03
CA VAL A 483 17.53 -8.22 25.83
C VAL A 483 17.74 -7.23 24.69
N ILE A 484 18.67 -7.56 23.80
CA ILE A 484 19.06 -6.74 22.66
C ILE A 484 18.28 -7.22 21.44
N ILE A 485 17.54 -6.32 20.80
CA ILE A 485 16.63 -6.60 19.69
C ILE A 485 17.04 -5.73 18.50
N SER A 486 17.26 -6.34 17.35
CA SER A 486 17.58 -5.67 16.07
C SER A 486 16.88 -6.40 14.93
N ASP A 487 16.84 -5.78 13.75
CA ASP A 487 16.58 -6.52 12.52
C ASP A 487 17.62 -6.18 11.44
N ASP A 488 18.59 -7.09 11.30
CA ASP A 488 19.64 -7.04 10.29
C ASP A 488 19.09 -7.37 8.86
N ILE A 489 17.81 -7.73 8.72
CA ILE A 489 17.19 -8.05 7.43
C ILE A 489 16.78 -6.78 6.69
N TYR A 490 17.46 -6.51 5.57
CA TYR A 490 16.96 -5.57 4.57
C TYR A 490 15.76 -6.18 3.83
N ASP A 491 14.55 -5.94 4.34
CA ASP A 491 13.29 -6.00 3.61
C ASP A 491 12.74 -4.58 3.41
N ASP A 492 11.74 -4.39 2.54
CA ASP A 492 11.09 -3.08 2.34
C ASP A 492 9.90 -2.86 3.33
N THR A 493 9.65 -3.79 4.27
CA THR A 493 8.67 -3.65 5.37
C THR A 493 9.32 -3.28 6.72
N ILE A 494 8.52 -2.81 7.68
CA ILE A 494 8.93 -2.56 9.07
C ILE A 494 8.48 -3.75 9.93
N PRO A 495 9.38 -4.48 10.61
CA PRO A 495 9.01 -5.59 11.48
C PRO A 495 8.17 -5.13 12.67
N SER A 496 7.12 -5.89 13.01
CA SER A 496 6.24 -5.63 14.14
C SER A 496 6.50 -6.64 15.26
N ILE A 497 6.66 -6.17 16.50
CA ILE A 497 6.98 -6.99 17.67
C ILE A 497 5.97 -6.70 18.79
N GLU A 498 5.25 -7.72 19.26
CA GLU A 498 4.32 -7.62 20.39
C GLU A 498 4.93 -8.16 21.68
N LEU A 499 5.16 -7.28 22.65
CA LEU A 499 5.55 -7.61 24.02
C LEU A 499 4.30 -7.86 24.88
N ASN A 500 4.10 -9.12 25.28
CA ASN A 500 2.98 -9.56 26.09
C ASN A 500 3.38 -9.78 27.56
N LEU A 501 2.91 -8.92 28.45
CA LEU A 501 3.34 -8.85 29.85
C LEU A 501 2.43 -9.69 30.77
N LYS A 502 3.05 -10.67 31.44
CA LYS A 502 2.44 -11.53 32.47
C LYS A 502 3.11 -11.36 33.85
N THR A 503 3.98 -10.37 33.99
CA THR A 503 4.69 -10.01 35.24
C THR A 503 3.77 -9.47 36.32
N ASN A 504 4.09 -9.71 37.59
CA ASN A 504 3.44 -8.99 38.69
C ASN A 504 3.96 -7.53 38.77
N LYS A 505 3.13 -6.58 39.22
CA LYS A 505 3.57 -5.19 39.45
C LYS A 505 4.59 -5.08 40.60
N ASP A 506 4.56 -6.04 41.53
CA ASP A 506 5.57 -6.21 42.60
C ASP A 506 6.82 -6.99 42.16
N SER A 507 6.90 -7.41 40.89
CA SER A 507 8.05 -8.14 40.35
C SER A 507 9.32 -7.30 40.47
N THR A 508 10.40 -7.89 40.95
CA THR A 508 11.69 -7.21 41.16
C THR A 508 12.68 -7.47 40.02
N LEU A 509 12.24 -8.11 38.93
CA LEU A 509 13.08 -8.66 37.86
C LEU A 509 13.71 -7.57 36.97
N PRO A 510 15.01 -7.26 37.11
CA PRO A 510 15.65 -6.16 36.39
C PRO A 510 16.00 -6.57 34.96
N ILE A 511 15.24 -6.06 33.99
CA ILE A 511 15.52 -6.24 32.55
C ILE A 511 15.77 -4.89 31.89
N LEU A 512 16.78 -4.84 31.02
CA LEU A 512 16.99 -3.77 30.05
C LEU A 512 16.68 -4.30 28.65
N PHE A 513 15.66 -3.74 27.99
CA PHE A 513 15.43 -3.93 26.56
C PHE A 513 16.20 -2.87 25.79
N LEU A 514 17.06 -3.29 24.86
CA LEU A 514 17.86 -2.42 24.00
C LEU A 514 17.46 -2.69 22.55
N PHE A 515 16.77 -1.73 21.92
CA PHE A 515 16.40 -1.80 20.51
C PHE A 515 17.49 -1.11 19.67
N ASP A 516 18.29 -1.89 18.95
CA ASP A 516 19.23 -1.39 17.95
C ASP A 516 18.52 -1.30 16.59
N LEU A 517 18.16 -0.08 16.21
CA LEU A 517 17.39 0.20 15.00
C LEU A 517 18.33 0.35 13.80
N GLN A 518 18.41 -0.72 13.00
CA GLN A 518 19.11 -0.75 11.72
C GLN A 518 18.13 -0.72 10.53
N TYR A 519 18.66 -0.38 9.35
CA TYR A 519 18.04 -0.39 8.01
C TYR A 519 16.67 0.28 7.81
N THR A 520 15.58 -0.31 8.33
CA THR A 520 14.18 0.11 8.11
C THR A 520 13.46 0.50 9.39
N GLY A 521 13.75 -0.16 10.51
CA GLY A 521 13.22 0.16 11.82
C GLY A 521 12.51 -0.99 12.51
N ILE A 522 11.75 -0.67 13.56
CA ILE A 522 10.93 -1.61 14.34
C ILE A 522 9.61 -0.93 14.72
N SER A 523 8.51 -1.67 14.68
CA SER A 523 7.22 -1.29 15.27
C SER A 523 6.98 -2.08 16.55
N LEU A 524 7.09 -1.42 17.71
CA LEU A 524 6.97 -2.04 19.02
C LEU A 524 5.56 -1.89 19.59
N LYS A 525 4.92 -3.02 19.90
CA LYS A 525 3.60 -3.09 20.56
C LYS A 525 3.73 -3.65 21.97
N ILE A 526 3.05 -3.08 22.97
CA ILE A 526 3.05 -3.56 24.38
C ILE A 526 1.62 -3.63 24.91
N ASP A 527 1.25 -4.75 25.54
CA ASP A 527 -0.16 -5.08 25.82
C ASP A 527 -0.83 -4.26 26.95
N ASP A 528 -0.13 -4.03 28.07
CA ASP A 528 -0.53 -3.10 29.15
C ASP A 528 0.71 -2.62 29.89
N ILE A 529 1.22 -1.42 29.53
CA ILE A 529 2.48 -0.90 30.07
C ILE A 529 2.44 -0.70 31.59
N SER A 530 1.24 -0.63 32.19
CA SER A 530 1.07 -0.51 33.64
C SER A 530 1.45 -1.79 34.42
N LYS A 531 1.66 -2.92 33.74
CA LYS A 531 2.13 -4.19 34.32
C LYS A 531 3.64 -4.29 34.47
N LEU A 532 4.42 -3.42 33.81
CA LEU A 532 5.87 -3.46 33.87
C LEU A 532 6.37 -3.27 35.30
N SER A 533 7.39 -4.05 35.67
CA SER A 533 8.16 -3.79 36.89
C SER A 533 8.88 -2.45 36.81
N LYS A 534 9.04 -1.77 37.95
CA LYS A 534 9.89 -0.57 38.08
C LYS A 534 11.37 -0.82 37.80
N SER A 535 11.77 -2.08 37.69
CA SER A 535 13.13 -2.50 37.33
C SER A 535 13.30 -2.84 35.85
N MET A 536 12.20 -2.84 35.07
CA MET A 536 12.23 -3.01 33.61
C MET A 536 12.40 -1.65 32.92
N ASN A 537 13.33 -1.59 31.96
CA ASN A 537 13.74 -0.37 31.29
C ASN A 537 13.95 -0.61 29.79
N PHE A 538 13.80 0.45 28.99
CA PHE A 538 13.80 0.44 27.54
C PHE A 538 14.72 1.55 27.03
N GLU A 539 15.68 1.16 26.19
CA GLU A 539 16.60 2.04 25.48
C GLU A 539 16.51 1.77 23.97
N ILE A 540 16.51 2.83 23.17
CA ILE A 540 16.40 2.76 21.72
C ILE A 540 17.58 3.53 21.11
N VAL A 541 18.34 2.87 20.23
CA VAL A 541 19.57 3.40 19.62
C VAL A 541 19.54 3.20 18.10
N THR A 542 20.13 4.09 17.31
CA THR A 542 20.46 3.83 15.89
C THR A 542 21.96 3.75 15.71
N THR A 543 22.49 2.64 15.20
CA THR A 543 23.94 2.42 15.04
C THR A 543 24.54 2.90 13.71
N GLU A 544 23.73 3.08 12.65
CA GLU A 544 24.22 3.40 11.29
C GLU A 544 23.88 4.83 10.76
N ASP A 545 24.41 5.14 9.57
CA ASP A 545 24.39 6.40 8.79
C ASP A 545 23.47 7.55 9.23
N LYS A 546 24.10 8.67 9.64
CA LYS A 546 23.46 9.97 9.94
C LYS A 546 22.65 10.59 8.77
N GLU A 547 22.77 10.07 7.56
CA GLU A 547 22.07 10.57 6.37
C GLU A 547 20.69 9.94 6.15
N LYS A 548 20.41 8.79 6.78
CA LYS A 548 19.12 8.10 6.70
C LYS A 548 18.40 8.16 8.03
N SER A 549 17.10 8.34 7.99
CA SER A 549 16.26 8.10 9.17
C SER A 549 15.78 6.64 9.22
N VAL A 550 15.55 6.15 10.43
CA VAL A 550 15.10 4.77 10.70
C VAL A 550 13.81 4.84 11.52
N THR A 551 12.81 4.04 11.19
CA THR A 551 11.47 4.17 11.78
C THR A 551 11.41 3.53 13.17
N PHE A 552 10.74 4.18 14.12
CA PHE A 552 10.34 3.53 15.37
C PHE A 552 8.84 3.70 15.58
N GLY A 553 8.06 2.65 15.29
CA GLY A 553 6.66 2.57 15.66
C GLY A 553 6.52 2.22 17.13
N LEU A 554 5.57 2.85 17.81
CA LEU A 554 5.25 2.56 19.21
C LEU A 554 3.73 2.53 19.40
N GLU A 555 3.23 1.39 19.89
CA GLU A 555 1.84 1.14 20.27
C GLU A 555 1.80 0.54 21.67
N PHE A 556 1.04 1.14 22.59
CA PHE A 556 0.61 0.43 23.80
C PHE A 556 -0.70 0.96 24.36
N ASP A 557 -1.24 0.18 25.29
CA ASP A 557 -2.39 0.52 26.12
C ASP A 557 -1.96 0.53 27.61
N PHE A 558 -2.82 1.05 28.49
CA PHE A 558 -2.67 0.88 29.94
C PHE A 558 -4.01 0.86 30.68
N SER A 559 -4.15 -0.12 31.59
CA SER A 559 -5.32 -0.20 32.47
C SER A 559 -5.34 0.83 33.61
N ALA A 560 -4.19 1.44 33.91
CA ALA A 560 -4.01 2.59 34.80
C ALA A 560 -2.68 3.30 34.46
N PRO A 561 -2.53 4.61 34.71
CA PRO A 561 -1.26 5.31 34.46
C PRO A 561 -0.06 4.60 35.12
N PRO A 562 1.03 4.32 34.39
CA PRO A 562 2.17 3.58 34.92
C PRO A 562 2.91 4.38 36.00
N THR A 563 3.35 3.70 37.07
CA THR A 563 3.98 4.34 38.25
C THR A 563 5.51 4.39 38.18
N HIS A 564 6.05 4.29 36.97
CA HIS A 564 7.45 4.30 36.57
C HIS A 564 7.53 4.67 35.08
N HIS A 565 8.68 5.19 34.64
CA HIS A 565 8.94 5.53 33.24
C HIS A 565 9.92 4.50 32.64
N PRO A 566 9.41 3.42 32.01
CA PRO A 566 10.26 2.37 31.42
C PRO A 566 11.21 2.89 30.33
N PHE A 567 10.76 3.82 29.49
CA PHE A 567 11.60 4.40 28.43
C PHE A 567 12.59 5.41 29.01
N GLN A 568 13.88 5.07 29.01
CA GLN A 568 14.94 5.95 29.53
C GLN A 568 15.52 6.86 28.45
N THR A 569 15.83 6.28 27.29
CA THR A 569 16.64 6.91 26.24
C THR A 569 16.14 6.51 24.84
N ILE A 570 15.90 7.50 23.97
CA ILE A 570 15.77 7.31 22.52
C ILE A 570 16.83 8.17 21.85
N THR A 571 17.78 7.55 21.16
CA THR A 571 18.93 8.23 20.54
C THR A 571 19.13 7.78 19.10
N GLY A 572 19.19 8.73 18.17
CA GLY A 572 19.45 8.43 16.77
C GLY A 572 18.74 9.35 15.81
N ASN A 573 18.91 9.09 14.52
CA ASN A 573 18.15 9.79 13.47
C ASN A 573 16.79 9.09 13.27
N VAL A 574 15.94 9.07 14.30
CA VAL A 574 14.72 8.25 14.34
C VAL A 574 13.54 8.98 13.71
N ASP A 575 12.73 8.29 12.90
CA ASP A 575 11.37 8.71 12.55
C ASP A 575 10.39 8.02 13.50
N LEU A 576 9.97 8.72 14.56
CA LEU A 576 9.16 8.18 15.65
C LEU A 576 7.68 8.23 15.29
N ILE A 577 6.95 7.12 15.43
CA ILE A 577 5.51 7.01 15.16
C ILE A 577 4.77 6.57 16.43
N LEU A 578 3.94 7.44 16.99
CA LEU A 578 3.11 7.15 18.16
C LEU A 578 1.70 6.75 17.70
N MET A 579 1.34 5.47 17.87
CA MET A 579 0.22 4.85 17.13
C MET A 579 -1.16 4.95 17.80
N THR A 580 -1.24 5.19 19.12
CA THR A 580 -2.50 5.29 19.88
C THR A 580 -2.56 6.53 20.77
N PRO A 581 -3.77 7.04 21.10
CA PRO A 581 -3.93 8.14 22.07
C PRO A 581 -3.30 7.85 23.44
N ASN A 582 -3.32 6.60 23.92
CA ASN A 582 -2.70 6.23 25.20
C ASN A 582 -1.16 6.24 25.10
N THR A 583 -0.59 5.75 23.98
CA THR A 583 0.85 5.91 23.68
C THR A 583 1.24 7.39 23.72
N LEU A 584 0.44 8.21 23.06
CA LEU A 584 0.65 9.64 22.84
C LEU A 584 0.57 10.46 24.13
N GLU A 585 -0.44 10.19 24.97
CA GLU A 585 -0.60 10.77 26.31
C GLU A 585 0.62 10.42 27.19
N TYR A 586 0.92 9.13 27.36
CA TYR A 586 2.06 8.71 28.18
C TYR A 586 3.37 9.32 27.66
N PHE A 587 3.62 9.27 26.36
CA PHE A 587 4.93 9.63 25.82
C PHE A 587 5.16 11.14 25.98
N LEU A 588 4.18 11.96 25.61
CA LEU A 588 4.32 13.42 25.65
C LEU A 588 4.23 13.99 27.08
N MET A 589 3.47 13.38 27.99
CA MET A 589 3.48 13.79 29.41
C MET A 589 4.78 13.46 30.15
N ASN A 590 5.57 12.51 29.65
CA ASN A 590 6.78 12.02 30.32
C ASN A 590 8.09 12.33 29.57
N LEU A 591 8.06 13.08 28.48
CA LEU A 591 9.27 13.66 27.89
C LEU A 591 9.97 14.56 28.91
N ASP A 592 11.28 14.39 29.12
CA ASP A 592 12.02 15.28 30.00
C ASP A 592 12.18 16.66 29.32
N PRO A 593 11.77 17.78 29.95
CA PRO A 593 11.91 19.10 29.36
C PRO A 593 13.38 19.42 29.06
N LEU A 594 13.64 20.03 27.90
CA LEU A 594 14.97 20.35 27.34
C LEU A 594 15.98 20.96 28.32
N ASN A 595 15.52 21.62 29.38
CA ASN A 595 16.31 22.14 30.50
C ASN A 595 17.13 21.08 31.27
N CYS A 596 16.80 19.78 31.17
CA CYS A 596 17.65 18.71 31.70
C CYS A 596 18.92 18.48 30.87
N THR A 597 19.04 19.15 29.72
CA THR A 597 20.22 19.16 28.85
C THR A 597 20.87 20.56 28.85
N MET A 598 22.20 20.60 28.70
CA MET A 598 23.01 21.82 28.60
C MET A 598 23.08 22.72 29.85
N ASP A 599 23.84 22.30 30.86
CA ASP A 599 24.57 23.24 31.73
C ASP A 599 25.61 23.98 30.86
N SER A 600 25.17 25.08 30.24
CA SER A 600 25.81 25.75 29.09
C SER A 600 27.04 26.62 29.47
N SER A 601 27.78 26.19 30.49
CA SER A 601 28.87 26.93 31.10
C SER A 601 30.25 26.79 30.41
N ASN A 602 30.31 26.59 29.07
CA ASN A 602 31.53 26.81 28.25
C ASN A 602 31.35 26.77 26.71
N SER A 603 30.48 27.61 26.13
CA SER A 603 30.65 28.07 24.74
C SER A 603 30.15 29.51 24.57
N SER A 604 30.75 30.27 23.65
CA SER A 604 30.51 31.70 23.50
C SER A 604 29.45 32.01 22.44
N ASN A 605 28.43 32.79 22.82
CA ASN A 605 27.56 33.62 21.98
C ASN A 605 27.05 32.99 20.67
N ASP A 606 25.82 32.46 20.68
CA ASP A 606 24.70 33.02 19.89
C ASP A 606 23.44 32.11 20.00
N LEU A 607 22.65 32.32 21.05
CA LEU A 607 21.30 31.76 21.26
C LEU A 607 20.54 32.65 22.27
N PRO A 608 19.25 32.98 22.04
CA PRO A 608 18.47 33.81 22.97
C PRO A 608 17.94 33.02 24.17
N ASN A 609 18.10 33.56 25.38
CA ASN A 609 17.53 32.96 26.60
C ASN A 609 16.00 33.12 26.65
N SER A 610 15.26 32.01 26.57
CA SER A 610 13.82 31.93 26.88
C SER A 610 13.58 30.94 28.02
N SER A 611 13.24 31.44 29.21
CA SER A 611 13.00 30.61 30.40
C SER A 611 11.60 29.98 30.37
N LEU A 612 11.53 28.66 30.15
CA LEU A 612 10.29 27.91 30.19
C LEU A 612 9.75 27.79 31.63
N HIS A 613 8.54 28.29 31.89
CA HIS A 613 7.83 28.10 33.16
C HIS A 613 6.76 27.01 33.02
N LEU A 614 7.04 25.81 33.51
CA LEU A 614 6.01 24.78 33.71
C LEU A 614 5.11 25.18 34.89
N MET A 615 3.79 25.16 34.67
CA MET A 615 2.79 25.27 35.75
C MET A 615 2.31 23.87 36.14
N ASN A 616 2.49 23.48 37.40
CA ASN A 616 1.85 22.28 37.93
C ASN A 616 0.34 22.51 38.03
N PHE A 617 -0.45 21.56 37.54
CA PHE A 617 -1.91 21.52 37.74
C PHE A 617 -2.28 20.46 38.77
N GLU A 618 -3.09 20.86 39.76
CA GLU A 618 -3.72 19.93 40.71
C GLU A 618 -4.96 19.29 40.08
N SER A 619 -4.99 17.96 40.02
CA SER A 619 -6.13 17.18 39.50
C SER A 619 -7.30 17.18 40.50
N ASN A 620 -8.26 18.08 40.31
CA ASN A 620 -9.48 18.14 41.14
C ASN A 620 -10.45 16.99 40.79
N SER A 621 -10.33 15.86 41.48
CA SER A 621 -11.30 14.76 41.44
C SER A 621 -12.56 15.11 42.23
N MET A 622 -13.68 15.37 41.55
CA MET A 622 -15.00 15.44 42.19
C MET A 622 -15.69 14.07 42.18
N ASP A 623 -15.85 13.47 43.36
CA ASP A 623 -16.64 12.25 43.54
C ASP A 623 -18.12 12.47 43.22
N SER A 624 -18.62 11.79 42.19
CA SER A 624 -20.03 11.85 41.80
C SER A 624 -20.87 10.84 42.59
N SER A 625 -21.49 11.30 43.69
CA SER A 625 -22.56 10.54 44.36
C SER A 625 -23.78 11.42 44.63
N PHE A 626 -24.90 11.13 43.95
CA PHE A 626 -26.19 10.83 44.60
C PHE A 626 -27.24 10.33 43.60
N SER A 627 -28.24 9.62 44.12
CA SER A 627 -29.26 8.90 43.36
C SER A 627 -30.52 9.73 43.03
N SER A 628 -31.04 9.53 41.82
CA SER A 628 -32.48 9.53 41.46
C SER A 628 -33.47 10.40 42.26
N LEU A 629 -34.07 11.41 41.61
CA LEU A 629 -35.40 11.90 41.98
C LEU A 629 -36.15 12.46 40.76
N THR A 630 -37.24 11.81 40.39
CA THR A 630 -38.14 12.25 39.31
C THR A 630 -39.13 13.30 39.81
N PHE A 631 -39.32 14.39 39.08
CA PHE A 631 -40.60 15.12 39.09
C PHE A 631 -40.97 15.70 37.71
N ARG A 632 -42.20 16.18 37.57
CA ARG A 632 -42.93 16.35 36.30
C ARG A 632 -43.26 17.83 35.99
N HIS A 633 -43.26 18.12 34.68
CA HIS A 633 -44.17 19.02 33.96
C HIS A 633 -44.03 20.57 34.00
N ASN A 634 -44.41 21.14 32.86
CA ASN A 634 -45.00 22.47 32.60
C ASN A 634 -44.10 23.71 32.47
N SER A 635 -43.68 23.97 31.22
CA SER A 635 -44.08 25.13 30.40
C SER A 635 -44.47 26.46 31.08
N LEU A 636 -43.84 27.56 30.65
CA LEU A 636 -44.51 28.56 29.80
C LEU A 636 -43.49 29.45 29.03
N SER A 637 -44.01 30.23 28.08
CA SER A 637 -43.33 31.28 27.31
C SER A 637 -43.13 32.58 28.09
N SER A 638 -42.13 33.40 27.74
CA SER A 638 -42.34 34.71 27.04
C SER A 638 -41.14 35.67 27.06
N ASP A 639 -40.80 36.17 25.88
CA ASP A 639 -40.63 37.59 25.50
C ASP A 639 -39.58 38.57 26.10
N LEU A 640 -39.07 39.40 25.16
CA LEU A 640 -38.76 40.85 25.25
C LEU A 640 -37.51 41.40 25.99
N SER A 641 -36.42 41.48 25.21
CA SER A 641 -35.86 42.74 24.68
C SER A 641 -35.04 43.77 25.52
N SER A 642 -33.85 44.05 24.99
CA SER A 642 -33.31 45.40 24.64
C SER A 642 -32.66 46.31 25.71
N ALA A 643 -31.98 47.36 25.18
CA ALA A 643 -31.18 48.42 25.81
C ALA A 643 -29.84 47.95 26.44
N SER A 644 -28.64 48.30 25.96
CA SER A 644 -28.03 49.54 25.42
C SER A 644 -27.65 50.61 26.48
N SER A 645 -26.36 50.91 26.64
CA SER A 645 -25.75 52.19 26.22
C SER A 645 -24.36 52.52 26.84
N ASN A 646 -23.54 53.19 26.03
CA ASN A 646 -22.64 54.32 26.37
C ASN A 646 -21.52 54.19 27.44
N SER A 647 -20.29 54.00 26.94
CA SER A 647 -19.14 54.94 27.04
C SER A 647 -18.75 55.62 28.36
N LEU A 648 -17.43 55.67 28.64
CA LEU A 648 -16.72 56.92 28.96
C LEU A 648 -15.20 56.81 28.78
N ASN A 649 -14.53 57.94 28.53
CA ASN A 649 -13.08 58.05 28.34
C ASN A 649 -12.34 58.19 29.67
N SER A 650 -11.03 57.89 29.67
CA SER A 650 -10.03 58.81 30.26
C SER A 650 -8.62 58.56 29.72
N ASP A 651 -7.94 59.63 29.28
CA ASP A 651 -6.52 59.65 28.96
C ASP A 651 -5.66 59.63 30.23
N PHE A 652 -4.38 59.21 30.12
CA PHE A 652 -3.32 59.87 30.88
C PHE A 652 -1.95 59.80 30.17
N ASN A 653 -1.27 60.94 30.09
CA ASN A 653 0.06 61.10 29.50
C ASN A 653 1.15 61.09 30.58
N SER A 654 2.29 60.43 30.32
CA SER A 654 3.66 60.95 30.57
C SER A 654 4.71 59.84 30.36
N ALA A 655 5.98 60.05 30.01
CA ALA A 655 6.73 61.08 29.28
C ALA A 655 8.23 60.84 29.55
N SER A 656 9.04 60.67 28.48
CA SER A 656 10.48 61.09 28.44
C SER A 656 11.49 60.32 29.35
N CYS A 657 12.82 60.38 29.16
CA CYS A 657 13.63 61.07 28.13
C CYS A 657 15.05 60.46 27.99
N SER A 658 15.64 60.54 26.78
CA SER A 658 17.08 60.73 26.46
C SER A 658 18.16 59.83 27.11
N SER A 659 19.19 59.37 26.39
CA SER A 659 20.15 60.24 25.67
C SER A 659 21.17 59.47 24.81
N ASN A 660 21.79 60.17 23.85
CA ASN A 660 22.76 59.62 22.89
C ASN A 660 24.22 59.77 23.37
N ARG A 661 25.16 58.97 22.82
CA ARG A 661 26.32 59.52 22.08
C ARG A 661 27.12 58.53 21.23
N GLU A 662 27.81 59.05 20.22
CA GLU A 662 28.64 58.30 19.27
C GLU A 662 30.11 58.13 19.77
N SER A 663 30.87 57.19 19.19
CA SER A 663 31.94 57.51 18.21
C SER A 663 32.94 56.36 17.93
N ASN A 664 33.43 56.32 16.68
CA ASN A 664 34.60 55.59 16.17
C ASN A 664 35.92 56.32 16.57
N PRO A 665 37.17 55.79 16.39
CA PRO A 665 37.60 54.92 15.28
C PRO A 665 38.70 53.84 15.57
N ALA A 666 39.09 53.17 14.48
CA ALA A 666 40.07 52.08 14.34
C ALA A 666 41.52 52.32 14.83
N LYS A 667 42.26 51.20 14.96
CA LYS A 667 43.74 51.15 15.00
C LYS A 667 44.28 49.94 14.22
N LYS A 668 45.57 49.99 13.85
CA LYS A 668 46.30 49.05 12.95
C LYS A 668 47.70 48.78 13.55
N ILE A 669 48.51 47.87 12.97
CA ILE A 669 49.92 47.47 13.33
C ILE A 669 49.93 46.30 14.36
N ARG A 670 50.70 45.19 14.23
CA ARG A 670 51.76 44.77 13.26
C ARG A 670 51.84 43.24 13.08
N ASP A 671 52.74 42.82 12.19
CA ASP A 671 53.10 41.46 11.75
C ASP A 671 54.10 40.74 12.69
N SER A 672 54.11 39.39 12.66
CA SER A 672 55.26 38.53 13.02
C SER A 672 55.13 37.12 12.41
N ASP A 673 56.20 36.62 11.79
CA ASP A 673 56.24 35.37 11.00
C ASP A 673 56.54 34.07 11.82
N PHE A 674 56.52 32.92 11.11
CA PHE A 674 56.90 31.54 11.52
C PHE A 674 55.92 30.81 12.47
N SER A 675 55.69 29.49 12.37
CA SER A 675 56.19 28.46 11.43
C SER A 675 55.21 27.28 11.25
N ILE A 676 55.39 26.48 10.20
CA ILE A 676 54.69 25.20 9.95
C ILE A 676 55.25 24.09 10.88
N ASN A 677 54.42 23.05 11.12
CA ASN A 677 54.54 21.89 12.03
C ASN A 677 53.76 22.08 13.34
N SER A 678 52.91 21.15 13.80
CA SER A 678 52.51 19.85 13.22
C SER A 678 51.08 19.47 13.63
N VAL A 679 50.22 19.13 12.65
CA VAL A 679 48.85 18.66 12.91
C VAL A 679 48.87 17.16 13.13
N LYS A 680 48.81 16.69 14.38
CA LYS A 680 48.40 15.30 14.68
C LYS A 680 47.84 14.98 16.07
N ASP A 681 48.10 15.78 17.10
CA ASP A 681 47.78 15.40 18.50
C ASP A 681 46.77 16.37 19.16
N SER A 682 45.50 16.35 18.72
CA SER A 682 44.45 17.26 19.27
C SER A 682 42.99 16.74 19.17
N ILE A 683 42.77 15.51 18.71
CA ILE A 683 41.43 14.89 18.66
C ILE A 683 41.57 13.42 19.05
N ASP A 684 41.45 13.12 20.35
CA ASP A 684 41.15 11.77 20.91
C ASP A 684 40.93 11.78 22.45
N ALA A 685 40.62 12.95 23.06
CA ALA A 685 40.58 13.12 24.52
C ALA A 685 39.41 14.00 25.01
N LYS A 686 38.21 13.83 24.42
CA LYS A 686 37.01 14.61 24.80
C LYS A 686 35.68 13.85 24.73
N LEU A 687 35.72 12.51 24.71
CA LEU A 687 34.53 11.67 24.55
C LEU A 687 34.60 10.38 25.41
N LEU A 688 35.04 10.52 26.66
CA LEU A 688 35.07 9.44 27.65
C LEU A 688 34.94 10.02 29.07
N ASN A 689 33.97 9.49 29.82
CA ASN A 689 33.73 9.63 31.25
C ASN A 689 34.05 10.98 31.92
N SER A 690 33.15 11.94 31.75
CA SER A 690 32.68 12.68 32.92
C SER A 690 31.53 11.91 33.56
N GLU A 691 31.70 11.46 34.80
CA GLU A 691 30.55 11.16 35.67
C GLU A 691 29.83 12.48 36.01
N MET A 692 29.11 13.04 35.03
CA MET A 692 28.06 13.98 35.35
C MET A 692 27.00 13.20 36.12
N LYS A 693 26.98 13.40 37.44
CA LYS A 693 25.77 13.21 38.24
C LYS A 693 24.77 14.25 37.75
N SER A 694 24.05 13.90 36.69
CA SER A 694 22.87 14.64 36.28
C SER A 694 21.98 14.82 37.50
N GLN A 695 21.34 15.99 37.59
CA GLN A 695 20.16 16.09 38.43
C GLN A 695 19.17 15.04 37.93
N ASN A 696 18.38 14.42 38.81
CA ASN A 696 17.54 13.28 38.45
C ASN A 696 16.46 13.66 37.42
N CYS A 697 16.82 13.61 36.13
CA CYS A 697 15.93 13.70 34.99
C CYS A 697 15.11 12.41 34.97
N THR A 698 13.82 12.53 35.33
CA THR A 698 12.91 11.38 35.52
C THR A 698 12.08 11.05 34.28
N GLY A 699 12.20 11.85 33.22
CA GLY A 699 11.49 11.65 31.96
C GLY A 699 12.28 10.85 30.92
N ILE A 700 11.64 10.67 29.77
CA ILE A 700 12.21 10.05 28.58
C ILE A 700 13.20 11.02 27.95
N ASN A 701 14.47 10.64 27.89
CA ASN A 701 15.51 11.45 27.24
C ASN A 701 15.52 11.15 25.74
N VAL A 702 15.26 12.15 24.90
CA VAL A 702 15.14 11.94 23.45
C VAL A 702 16.07 12.86 22.67
N TYR A 703 16.91 12.26 21.81
CA TYR A 703 17.95 12.96 21.05
C TYR A 703 17.93 12.56 19.58
N GLY A 704 17.65 13.54 18.71
CA GLY A 704 17.91 13.44 17.27
C GLY A 704 16.72 13.06 16.38
N ILE A 705 15.48 13.01 16.90
CA ILE A 705 14.29 12.69 16.11
C ILE A 705 14.28 13.49 14.79
N ASN A 706 14.22 12.76 13.68
CA ASN A 706 14.14 13.33 12.36
C ASN A 706 12.70 13.79 12.07
N SER A 707 11.73 12.91 12.26
CA SER A 707 10.30 13.27 12.26
C SER A 707 9.51 12.59 13.38
N LEU A 708 8.48 13.30 13.87
CA LEU A 708 7.50 12.79 14.82
C LEU A 708 6.16 12.66 14.10
N THR A 709 5.67 11.43 13.98
CA THR A 709 4.33 11.11 13.49
C THR A 709 3.42 10.74 14.67
N ILE A 710 2.27 11.39 14.74
CA ILE A 710 1.29 11.25 15.81
C ILE A 710 0.00 10.71 15.19
N ASN A 711 -0.53 9.59 15.67
CA ASN A 711 -1.85 9.11 15.28
C ASN A 711 -2.89 9.42 16.37
N VAL A 712 -3.79 10.36 16.08
CA VAL A 712 -4.85 10.79 17.02
C VAL A 712 -6.17 10.03 16.77
N LEU A 713 -6.28 9.32 15.64
CA LEU A 713 -7.52 8.66 15.20
C LEU A 713 -8.70 9.65 15.28
N ASP A 714 -9.85 9.25 15.84
CA ASP A 714 -11.11 9.99 15.78
C ASP A 714 -11.40 10.96 16.93
N SER A 715 -10.42 11.14 17.83
CA SER A 715 -10.58 11.95 19.04
C SER A 715 -10.23 13.44 18.85
N MET A 716 -9.58 13.81 17.75
CA MET A 716 -9.03 15.16 17.56
C MET A 716 -10.14 16.21 17.32
N THR A 717 -10.19 17.24 18.17
CA THR A 717 -11.21 18.31 18.11
C THR A 717 -10.64 19.73 18.10
N ASN A 718 -9.38 19.92 18.50
CA ASN A 718 -8.70 21.22 18.40
C ASN A 718 -7.22 21.01 18.08
N LEU A 719 -6.63 21.93 17.32
CA LEU A 719 -5.19 22.07 17.08
C LEU A 719 -4.81 23.55 17.25
N HIS A 720 -4.00 23.83 18.28
CA HIS A 720 -3.57 25.17 18.66
C HIS A 720 -2.05 25.32 18.49
N PHE A 721 -1.65 26.21 17.59
CA PHE A 721 -0.24 26.49 17.30
C PHE A 721 0.28 27.65 18.15
N GLN A 722 1.34 27.43 18.92
CA GLN A 722 2.09 28.49 19.58
C GLN A 722 3.54 28.54 19.09
N LYS A 723 4.24 29.63 19.44
CA LYS A 723 5.61 29.90 18.98
C LYS A 723 6.59 28.75 19.23
N ASP A 724 6.53 28.13 20.41
CA ASP A 724 7.53 27.16 20.89
C ASP A 724 6.93 25.75 21.15
N TYR A 725 5.61 25.59 20.96
CA TYR A 725 4.89 24.32 21.16
C TYR A 725 3.58 24.25 20.36
N ILE A 726 3.11 23.02 20.12
CA ILE A 726 1.79 22.72 19.56
C ILE A 726 0.96 22.04 20.64
N THR A 727 -0.30 22.44 20.77
CA THR A 727 -1.30 21.79 21.63
C THR A 727 -2.43 21.23 20.77
N PHE A 728 -2.99 20.08 21.13
CA PHE A 728 -4.21 19.57 20.53
C PHE A 728 -5.13 18.91 21.57
N LEU A 729 -6.44 18.91 21.31
CA LEU A 729 -7.44 18.26 22.15
C LEU A 729 -7.84 16.90 21.55
N SER A 730 -7.58 15.83 22.30
CA SER A 730 -7.92 14.44 22.00
C SER A 730 -9.01 13.98 22.97
N GLY A 731 -10.28 14.12 22.58
CA GLY A 731 -11.42 13.95 23.46
C GLY A 731 -11.37 14.95 24.63
N ASN A 732 -11.16 14.46 25.85
CA ASN A 732 -10.98 15.28 27.05
C ASN A 732 -9.50 15.58 27.39
N ILE A 733 -8.55 14.96 26.67
CA ILE A 733 -7.11 15.05 26.97
C ILE A 733 -6.53 16.23 26.19
N SER A 734 -5.86 17.15 26.89
CA SER A 734 -5.10 18.24 26.27
C SER A 734 -3.63 17.87 26.23
N ILE A 735 -3.09 17.71 25.01
CA ILE A 735 -1.74 17.21 24.77
C ILE A 735 -0.93 18.33 24.13
N TYR A 736 0.20 18.68 24.75
CA TYR A 736 1.11 19.72 24.27
C TYR A 736 2.53 19.16 24.10
N PHE A 737 3.24 19.60 23.07
CA PHE A 737 4.63 19.18 22.82
C PHE A 737 5.43 20.30 22.15
N SER A 738 6.72 20.41 22.49
CA SER A 738 7.58 21.44 21.89
C SER A 738 7.90 21.11 20.44
N ILE A 739 7.89 22.14 19.59
CA ILE A 739 8.27 22.06 18.18
C ILE A 739 9.72 21.59 17.98
N LEU A 740 10.58 21.78 18.99
CA LEU A 740 12.00 21.46 18.93
C LEU A 740 12.29 19.95 19.05
N ILE A 741 11.27 19.12 19.29
CA ILE A 741 11.44 17.68 19.48
C ILE A 741 11.86 16.94 18.20
N ALA A 742 11.43 17.42 17.02
CA ALA A 742 11.67 16.78 15.72
C ALA A 742 11.72 17.82 14.59
N LYS A 743 12.46 17.53 13.50
CA LYS A 743 12.61 18.46 12.36
C LYS A 743 11.35 18.59 11.51
N LYS A 744 10.49 17.55 11.53
CA LYS A 744 9.21 17.46 10.82
C LYS A 744 8.18 16.85 11.78
N ILE A 745 7.00 17.45 11.84
CA ILE A 745 5.88 16.93 12.63
C ILE A 745 4.77 16.51 11.66
N GLN A 746 4.17 15.34 11.89
CA GLN A 746 3.06 14.80 11.12
C GLN A 746 1.97 14.31 12.07
N ILE A 747 0.71 14.66 11.79
CA ILE A 747 -0.45 14.30 12.59
C ILE A 747 -1.42 13.55 11.67
N ILE A 748 -1.80 12.33 12.04
CA ILE A 748 -2.80 11.51 11.33
C ILE A 748 -4.09 11.56 12.15
N ALA A 749 -5.20 11.98 11.53
CA ALA A 749 -6.47 12.20 12.21
C ALA A 749 -7.69 11.79 11.36
N GLU A 750 -8.65 11.14 12.02
CA GLU A 750 -9.95 10.76 11.46
C GLU A 750 -11.00 11.79 11.92
N ILE A 751 -11.13 12.90 11.20
CA ILE A 751 -11.89 14.09 11.59
C ILE A 751 -13.40 13.84 11.45
N LYS A 752 -13.98 13.06 12.37
CA LYS A 752 -15.44 12.79 12.49
C LYS A 752 -16.21 13.97 13.05
N ASN A 753 -15.59 14.70 13.97
CA ASN A 753 -16.10 15.94 14.55
C ASN A 753 -15.44 17.15 13.87
N GLU A 754 -15.88 18.35 14.22
CA GLU A 754 -15.25 19.58 13.75
C GLU A 754 -13.88 19.79 14.42
N LEU A 755 -12.80 19.85 13.62
CA LEU A 755 -11.45 20.16 14.08
C LEU A 755 -11.24 21.67 14.07
N ILE A 756 -11.17 22.30 15.24
CA ILE A 756 -10.88 23.72 15.36
C ILE A 756 -9.37 23.96 15.26
N ILE A 757 -8.90 24.67 14.24
CA ILE A 757 -7.51 25.13 14.14
C ILE A 757 -7.43 26.57 14.66
N SER A 758 -6.41 26.84 15.48
CA SER A 758 -6.15 28.14 16.11
C SER A 758 -4.65 28.40 16.25
N ILE A 759 -4.26 29.65 16.50
CA ILE A 759 -2.88 30.12 16.64
C ILE A 759 -2.74 31.07 17.85
N ASP A 760 -1.56 31.20 18.45
CA ASP A 760 -1.26 32.37 19.29
C ASP A 760 -1.17 33.63 18.39
N PRO A 761 -2.02 34.65 18.55
CA PRO A 761 -1.98 35.86 17.72
C PRO A 761 -0.67 36.67 17.86
N ASN A 762 0.19 36.34 18.83
CA ASN A 762 1.54 36.90 18.97
C ASN A 762 2.62 36.10 18.21
N SER A 763 2.29 34.94 17.64
CA SER A 763 3.25 34.07 16.98
C SER A 763 3.64 34.60 15.61
N THR A 764 4.91 34.98 15.43
CA THR A 764 5.46 35.46 14.16
C THR A 764 5.79 34.35 13.17
N GLU A 765 5.84 33.10 13.65
CA GLU A 765 6.17 31.89 12.92
C GLU A 765 5.29 30.74 13.42
N VAL A 766 5.11 29.70 12.60
CA VAL A 766 4.48 28.42 12.96
C VAL A 766 5.36 27.31 12.42
N SER A 767 5.53 26.22 13.18
CA SER A 767 6.37 25.10 12.75
C SER A 767 5.72 24.23 11.67
N PRO A 768 6.51 23.59 10.78
CA PRO A 768 6.00 22.74 9.72
C PRO A 768 5.27 21.51 10.29
N VAL A 769 3.96 21.46 10.07
CA VAL A 769 3.08 20.35 10.47
C VAL A 769 2.31 19.83 9.27
N ASN A 770 2.47 18.53 9.01
CA ASN A 770 1.68 17.79 8.03
C ASN A 770 0.45 17.17 8.72
N LEU A 771 -0.75 17.72 8.51
CA LEU A 771 -2.00 17.08 8.93
C LEU A 771 -2.50 16.14 7.81
N LEU A 772 -2.49 14.83 8.06
CA LEU A 772 -3.04 13.80 7.18
C LEU A 772 -4.44 13.41 7.66
N VAL A 773 -5.44 13.69 6.83
CA VAL A 773 -6.86 13.44 7.10
C VAL A 773 -7.27 12.12 6.46
N SER A 774 -7.75 11.17 7.29
CA SER A 774 -7.99 9.78 6.88
C SER A 774 -9.46 9.40 6.61
N ASN A 775 -10.38 10.37 6.60
CA ASN A 775 -11.82 10.14 6.43
C ASN A 775 -12.50 11.06 5.42
N SER A 776 -13.60 10.57 4.85
CA SER A 776 -14.53 11.36 4.05
C SER A 776 -15.28 12.41 4.88
N ASP A 777 -15.40 13.62 4.31
CA ASP A 777 -16.24 14.73 4.77
C ASP A 777 -15.82 15.36 6.11
N ALA A 778 -14.50 15.46 6.31
CA ALA A 778 -13.88 16.20 7.41
C ALA A 778 -14.28 17.69 7.41
N ASN A 779 -14.44 18.26 8.62
CA ASN A 779 -14.71 19.68 8.82
C ASN A 779 -13.57 20.29 9.63
N ILE A 780 -12.88 21.28 9.05
CA ILE A 780 -11.72 21.95 9.65
C ILE A 780 -12.03 23.45 9.75
N THR A 781 -12.06 23.99 10.96
CA THR A 781 -12.60 25.33 11.24
C THR A 781 -11.51 26.22 11.82
N PHE A 782 -11.16 27.28 11.11
CA PHE A 782 -10.20 28.30 11.57
C PHE A 782 -10.94 29.36 12.41
N ASP A 783 -10.47 29.64 13.62
CA ASP A 783 -11.14 30.56 14.55
C ASP A 783 -10.58 32.00 14.56
N GLU A 784 -11.14 32.84 15.43
CA GLU A 784 -10.85 34.27 15.60
C GLU A 784 -9.38 34.59 15.90
N SER A 785 -8.55 33.59 16.24
CA SER A 785 -7.11 33.79 16.44
C SER A 785 -6.34 34.10 15.15
N PHE A 786 -6.87 33.71 13.99
CA PHE A 786 -6.32 34.08 12.69
C PHE A 786 -6.69 35.52 12.33
N THR A 787 -6.01 36.48 12.97
CA THR A 787 -6.13 37.91 12.69
C THR A 787 -5.75 38.24 11.24
N SER A 788 -6.16 39.42 10.74
CA SER A 788 -5.76 39.97 9.43
C SER A 788 -4.27 39.78 9.15
N ASP A 789 -3.44 40.10 10.12
CA ASP A 789 -1.98 40.15 10.02
C ASP A 789 -1.37 38.74 9.88
N THR A 790 -2.03 37.72 10.45
CA THR A 790 -1.65 36.30 10.27
C THR A 790 -2.17 35.71 8.95
N ILE A 791 -3.33 36.16 8.47
CA ILE A 791 -3.91 35.75 7.18
C ILE A 791 -3.13 36.37 6.00
N GLU A 792 -2.67 37.61 6.14
CA GLU A 792 -1.87 38.32 5.14
C GLU A 792 -0.39 37.90 5.14
N ASN A 793 0.10 37.21 6.17
CA ASN A 793 1.46 36.68 6.22
C ASN A 793 1.51 35.19 5.79
N PRO A 794 1.80 34.88 4.51
CA PRO A 794 1.81 33.50 4.02
C PRO A 794 2.87 32.63 4.73
N ASN A 795 3.97 33.21 5.21
CA ASN A 795 5.08 32.46 5.81
C ASN A 795 4.68 31.76 7.12
N ILE A 796 3.62 32.22 7.79
CA ILE A 796 3.06 31.57 8.99
C ILE A 796 2.16 30.41 8.57
N THR A 797 1.18 30.68 7.71
CA THR A 797 0.09 29.75 7.41
C THR A 797 0.47 28.64 6.43
N GLN A 798 1.47 28.86 5.56
CA GLN A 798 1.97 27.85 4.63
C GLN A 798 2.69 26.67 5.31
N ASN A 799 3.16 26.83 6.55
CA ASN A 799 3.77 25.74 7.31
C ASN A 799 2.74 24.72 7.83
N ILE A 800 1.45 25.02 7.72
CA ILE A 800 0.36 24.06 7.94
C ILE A 800 0.03 23.42 6.58
N ILE A 801 0.46 22.16 6.40
CA ILE A 801 0.25 21.39 5.18
C ILE A 801 -0.80 20.32 5.45
N ILE A 802 -1.91 20.36 4.71
CA ILE A 802 -3.04 19.46 4.86
C ILE A 802 -3.08 18.49 3.67
N TRP A 803 -3.06 17.21 4.00
CA TRP A 803 -3.13 16.06 3.10
C TRP A 803 -4.47 15.37 3.30
N HIS A 804 -5.14 15.03 2.20
CA HIS A 804 -6.48 14.44 2.21
C HIS A 804 -6.75 13.50 1.02
N ASP A 805 -5.79 13.31 0.11
CA ASP A 805 -5.93 12.44 -1.07
C ASP A 805 -7.26 12.70 -1.83
N LEU A 806 -8.16 11.70 -1.88
CA LEU A 806 -9.47 11.78 -2.55
C LEU A 806 -10.63 12.12 -1.60
N TYR A 807 -10.37 12.32 -0.30
CA TYR A 807 -11.40 12.63 0.69
C TYR A 807 -11.93 14.06 0.56
N ASN A 808 -13.21 14.21 0.91
CA ASN A 808 -13.86 15.51 1.01
C ASN A 808 -13.42 16.27 2.27
N ILE A 809 -13.05 17.55 2.14
CA ILE A 809 -12.80 18.47 3.26
C ILE A 809 -13.64 19.74 3.09
N ASN A 810 -14.26 20.18 4.18
CA ASN A 810 -14.86 21.51 4.30
C ASN A 810 -13.97 22.36 5.21
N PHE A 811 -13.30 23.37 4.65
CA PHE A 811 -12.64 24.41 5.44
C PHE A 811 -13.64 25.50 5.79
N LYS A 812 -13.82 25.73 7.09
CA LYS A 812 -14.72 26.75 7.61
C LYS A 812 -13.96 27.88 8.26
N SER A 813 -14.58 29.05 8.36
CA SER A 813 -14.18 30.04 9.35
C SER A 813 -15.21 30.20 10.47
N LYS A 814 -14.70 30.55 11.64
CA LYS A 814 -15.46 31.10 12.75
C LYS A 814 -14.94 32.52 13.00
N ASP A 815 -15.81 33.51 12.81
CA ASP A 815 -15.59 34.94 13.08
C ASP A 815 -14.45 35.64 12.29
N ILE A 816 -13.70 34.94 11.43
CA ILE A 816 -12.73 35.50 10.46
C ILE A 816 -13.30 35.52 9.02
N PRO A 817 -12.94 36.50 8.16
CA PRO A 817 -13.61 36.73 6.87
C PRO A 817 -13.17 35.79 5.73
N THR A 818 -12.01 35.12 5.86
CA THR A 818 -11.36 34.30 4.82
C THR A 818 -10.68 33.10 5.46
N ILE A 819 -10.64 31.95 4.76
CA ILE A 819 -9.80 30.82 5.16
C ILE A 819 -8.31 31.18 5.00
N PRO A 820 -7.44 30.94 6.00
CA PRO A 820 -6.00 31.21 5.93
C PRO A 820 -5.27 30.47 4.80
N LEU A 821 -4.02 30.88 4.47
CA LEU A 821 -3.24 30.30 3.36
C LEU A 821 -2.56 28.96 3.69
N VAL A 822 -3.28 28.04 4.34
CA VAL A 822 -2.81 26.65 4.49
C VAL A 822 -2.54 26.01 3.13
N ILE A 823 -1.50 25.19 3.05
CA ILE A 823 -1.21 24.39 1.85
C ILE A 823 -2.11 23.18 1.87
N VAL A 824 -2.88 22.97 0.80
CA VAL A 824 -3.48 21.66 0.49
C VAL A 824 -2.54 21.02 -0.52
N SER A 825 -1.91 19.90 -0.15
CA SER A 825 -0.87 19.29 -1.01
C SER A 825 -1.45 18.36 -2.09
N ASP A 826 -2.71 17.97 -1.93
CA ASP A 826 -3.41 17.03 -2.80
C ASP A 826 -4.39 17.74 -3.76
N ASN A 827 -5.14 16.92 -4.50
CA ASN A 827 -6.07 17.35 -5.53
C ASN A 827 -7.30 18.08 -4.95
N ILE A 828 -7.52 19.34 -5.38
CA ILE A 828 -8.65 20.22 -4.99
C ILE A 828 -10.07 19.64 -5.16
N SER A 829 -10.25 18.44 -5.74
CA SER A 829 -11.55 17.83 -5.97
C SER A 829 -12.41 17.68 -4.70
N GLY A 830 -11.78 17.40 -3.55
CA GLY A 830 -12.47 17.21 -2.27
C GLY A 830 -12.81 18.50 -1.52
N VAL A 831 -12.23 19.64 -1.90
CA VAL A 831 -12.19 20.85 -1.07
C VAL A 831 -13.42 21.75 -1.26
N LEU A 832 -13.97 22.24 -0.15
CA LEU A 832 -14.92 23.37 -0.10
C LEU A 832 -14.51 24.41 0.96
N TYR A 833 -14.90 25.66 0.74
CA TYR A 833 -14.78 26.79 1.66
C TYR A 833 -16.17 27.23 2.16
N ASP A 834 -16.30 27.51 3.45
CA ASP A 834 -17.51 28.03 4.11
C ASP A 834 -17.15 29.04 5.22
N THR A 835 -17.14 30.32 4.87
CA THR A 835 -16.85 31.42 5.80
C THR A 835 -18.11 32.12 6.30
N GLN A 836 -19.28 31.47 6.17
CA GLN A 836 -20.61 31.99 6.48
C GLN A 836 -20.95 33.34 5.79
N SER A 837 -20.19 33.74 4.77
CA SER A 837 -20.19 35.09 4.21
C SER A 837 -20.37 35.07 2.69
N ASN A 838 -21.48 35.66 2.23
CA ASN A 838 -21.76 35.81 0.81
C ASN A 838 -21.04 37.06 0.28
N VAL A 839 -19.95 36.86 -0.48
CA VAL A 839 -19.08 37.94 -0.98
C VAL A 839 -19.16 38.05 -2.50
N SER A 840 -19.01 39.27 -3.01
CA SER A 840 -18.93 39.57 -4.45
C SER A 840 -17.57 40.16 -4.80
N PHE A 841 -16.92 39.63 -5.83
CA PHE A 841 -15.67 40.14 -6.39
C PHE A 841 -15.89 40.73 -7.77
N ASP A 842 -15.38 41.94 -7.99
CA ASP A 842 -15.15 42.50 -9.32
C ASP A 842 -13.74 42.11 -9.76
N ILE A 843 -13.59 41.41 -10.89
CA ILE A 843 -12.30 40.87 -11.38
C ILE A 843 -11.93 41.50 -12.72
N ASP A 844 -10.70 41.98 -12.81
CA ASP A 844 -10.11 42.62 -13.99
C ASP A 844 -8.75 42.01 -14.37
N LYS A 845 -8.10 42.53 -15.42
CA LYS A 845 -6.76 42.06 -15.85
C LYS A 845 -5.60 42.37 -14.89
N ASN A 846 -5.84 43.15 -13.83
CA ASN A 846 -4.84 43.49 -12.81
C ASN A 846 -4.99 42.64 -11.53
N THR A 847 -6.07 41.85 -11.44
CA THR A 847 -6.42 41.05 -10.26
C THR A 847 -5.43 39.91 -10.05
N SER A 848 -4.81 39.87 -8.87
CA SER A 848 -3.80 38.85 -8.52
C SER A 848 -4.42 37.65 -7.83
N PHE A 849 -4.41 36.49 -8.49
CA PHE A 849 -4.93 35.24 -7.94
C PHE A 849 -4.05 34.60 -6.84
N ASN A 850 -2.89 35.19 -6.53
CA ASN A 850 -1.96 34.68 -5.52
C ASN A 850 -2.32 35.13 -4.07
N GLN A 851 -3.58 35.50 -3.80
CA GLN A 851 -4.00 36.13 -2.55
C GLN A 851 -5.08 35.31 -1.81
N THR A 852 -5.07 35.38 -0.47
CA THR A 852 -6.05 34.76 0.43
C THR A 852 -7.48 35.27 0.26
N SER A 853 -7.63 36.46 -0.32
CA SER A 853 -8.89 37.21 -0.46
C SER A 853 -10.05 36.42 -1.09
N PHE A 854 -9.78 35.40 -1.89
CA PHE A 854 -10.79 34.59 -2.58
C PHE A 854 -11.21 33.31 -1.82
N ARG A 855 -10.50 32.93 -0.74
CA ARG A 855 -10.82 31.73 0.06
C ARG A 855 -12.03 31.99 0.98
N ILE A 856 -13.20 32.13 0.38
CA ILE A 856 -14.47 32.55 1.00
C ILE A 856 -15.60 31.58 0.61
N GLY A 857 -16.65 31.48 1.43
CA GLY A 857 -17.86 30.74 1.10
C GLY A 857 -19.01 30.95 2.09
N PRO A 858 -20.15 30.25 1.92
CA PRO A 858 -20.37 29.17 0.97
C PRO A 858 -20.82 29.65 -0.43
N ASN A 859 -21.14 30.94 -0.60
CA ASN A 859 -21.55 31.50 -1.89
C ASN A 859 -20.64 32.67 -2.33
N ILE A 860 -19.96 32.52 -3.46
CA ILE A 860 -19.16 33.60 -4.09
C ILE A 860 -19.90 34.12 -5.32
N SER A 861 -20.03 35.44 -5.44
CA SER A 861 -20.34 36.10 -6.71
C SER A 861 -19.07 36.66 -7.37
N VAL A 862 -18.96 36.47 -8.67
CA VAL A 862 -17.82 36.93 -9.49
C VAL A 862 -18.37 37.72 -10.67
N ASN A 863 -17.96 38.99 -10.78
CA ASN A 863 -18.29 39.89 -11.88
C ASN A 863 -17.02 40.20 -12.68
N LEU A 864 -17.01 39.79 -13.94
CA LEU A 864 -15.85 39.83 -14.82
C LEU A 864 -15.87 41.16 -15.60
N ILE A 865 -15.01 42.10 -15.24
CA ILE A 865 -14.94 43.44 -15.84
C ILE A 865 -14.35 43.41 -17.26
N ASP A 866 -13.50 42.42 -17.54
CA ASP A 866 -12.61 42.32 -18.69
C ASP A 866 -12.87 41.05 -19.52
N ASP A 867 -12.72 41.14 -20.85
CA ASP A 867 -12.83 39.96 -21.73
C ASP A 867 -11.57 39.09 -21.67
N ASN A 868 -11.75 37.77 -21.79
CA ASN A 868 -10.71 36.74 -21.85
C ASN A 868 -9.81 36.67 -20.59
N LEU A 869 -10.38 36.95 -19.41
CA LEU A 869 -9.72 36.67 -18.13
C LEU A 869 -9.52 35.16 -17.96
N VAL A 870 -8.35 34.73 -17.49
CA VAL A 870 -8.10 33.34 -17.11
C VAL A 870 -8.40 33.20 -15.61
N ILE A 871 -9.42 32.41 -15.29
CA ILE A 871 -9.96 32.21 -13.93
C ILE A 871 -9.60 30.80 -13.48
N PRO A 872 -8.61 30.60 -12.59
CA PRO A 872 -8.23 29.28 -12.10
C PRO A 872 -9.27 28.70 -11.14
N GLN A 873 -9.63 27.43 -11.36
CA GLN A 873 -10.60 26.70 -10.53
C GLN A 873 -10.19 26.62 -9.05
N SER A 874 -8.89 26.45 -8.78
CA SER A 874 -8.30 26.28 -7.45
C SER A 874 -8.51 27.45 -6.48
N ILE A 875 -8.97 28.61 -6.99
CA ILE A 875 -9.21 29.82 -6.21
C ILE A 875 -10.68 29.95 -5.78
N PHE A 876 -11.61 29.33 -6.51
CA PHE A 876 -13.05 29.48 -6.29
C PHE A 876 -13.68 28.15 -5.86
N LEU A 877 -13.36 27.74 -4.63
CA LEU A 877 -13.76 26.45 -4.06
C LEU A 877 -14.93 26.58 -3.06
N ALA A 878 -15.96 27.37 -3.39
CA ALA A 878 -17.16 27.54 -2.54
C ALA A 878 -18.30 26.59 -2.98
N GLU A 879 -19.31 26.37 -2.11
CA GLU A 879 -20.48 25.52 -2.44
C GLU A 879 -21.17 25.99 -3.73
N ASN A 880 -21.39 27.30 -3.88
CA ASN A 880 -21.95 27.92 -5.08
C ASN A 880 -21.08 29.10 -5.56
N VAL A 881 -20.67 29.09 -6.83
CA VAL A 881 -19.85 30.16 -7.43
C VAL A 881 -20.56 30.74 -8.65
N TYR A 882 -20.97 32.01 -8.56
CA TYR A 882 -21.79 32.70 -9.55
C TYR A 882 -20.93 33.57 -10.49
N PHE A 883 -20.66 33.12 -11.71
CA PHE A 883 -19.91 33.88 -12.72
C PHE A 883 -20.83 34.75 -13.58
N SER A 884 -20.50 36.04 -13.68
CA SER A 884 -21.25 37.09 -14.38
C SER A 884 -20.31 38.11 -15.01
N GLY A 885 -20.84 39.06 -15.81
CA GLY A 885 -20.01 40.03 -16.53
C GLY A 885 -19.55 39.51 -17.90
N ARG A 886 -18.31 39.81 -18.28
CA ARG A 886 -17.76 39.51 -19.61
C ARG A 886 -17.33 38.04 -19.82
N PRO A 887 -17.18 37.59 -21.08
CA PRO A 887 -16.66 36.27 -21.38
C PRO A 887 -15.25 36.01 -20.83
N PHE A 888 -15.02 34.79 -20.35
CA PHE A 888 -13.78 34.39 -19.67
C PHE A 888 -13.34 32.98 -20.03
N ILE A 889 -12.09 32.67 -19.66
CA ILE A 889 -11.47 31.35 -19.75
C ILE A 889 -11.45 30.77 -18.33
N PHE A 890 -12.12 29.65 -18.10
CA PHE A 890 -12.04 28.90 -16.85
C PHE A 890 -10.91 27.87 -16.96
N ASP A 891 -9.86 28.01 -16.16
CA ASP A 891 -8.75 27.05 -16.12
C ASP A 891 -9.08 25.92 -15.15
N TYR A 892 -9.57 24.82 -15.72
CA TYR A 892 -10.05 23.65 -15.02
C TYR A 892 -8.92 22.65 -14.76
N TYR A 893 -8.90 22.14 -13.54
CA TYR A 893 -7.95 21.12 -13.07
C TYR A 893 -8.68 19.78 -12.94
N THR A 894 -9.66 19.68 -12.03
CA THR A 894 -10.26 18.40 -11.61
C THR A 894 -11.74 18.55 -11.21
N LYS A 895 -12.44 17.42 -11.02
CA LYS A 895 -13.85 17.43 -10.63
C LYS A 895 -14.01 17.88 -9.19
N SER A 896 -14.25 19.18 -8.99
CA SER A 896 -14.59 19.76 -7.69
C SER A 896 -16.06 19.52 -7.32
N ARG A 897 -16.33 19.52 -6.02
CA ARG A 897 -17.67 19.48 -5.39
C ARG A 897 -18.53 20.71 -5.69
N CYS A 898 -17.92 21.85 -6.03
CA CYS A 898 -18.58 23.12 -6.27
C CYS A 898 -19.75 23.07 -7.28
N THR A 899 -20.76 23.90 -7.03
CA THR A 899 -21.79 24.27 -8.01
C THR A 899 -21.37 25.53 -8.75
N TYR A 900 -20.95 25.41 -10.01
CA TYR A 900 -20.62 26.56 -10.84
C TYR A 900 -21.89 27.09 -11.55
N ILE A 901 -22.18 28.38 -11.38
CA ILE A 901 -23.41 29.03 -11.86
C ILE A 901 -23.02 30.15 -12.83
N ILE A 902 -23.15 29.91 -14.12
CA ILE A 902 -22.57 30.76 -15.17
C ILE A 902 -23.68 31.54 -15.90
N ASN A 903 -23.58 32.88 -15.89
CA ASN A 903 -24.49 33.81 -16.58
C ASN A 903 -23.75 34.65 -17.64
N THR A 904 -22.69 34.10 -18.23
CA THR A 904 -21.95 34.70 -19.35
C THR A 904 -21.34 33.60 -20.24
N SER A 905 -20.55 33.97 -21.25
CA SER A 905 -19.90 32.99 -22.13
C SER A 905 -18.58 32.49 -21.52
N VAL A 906 -18.34 31.18 -21.50
CA VAL A 906 -17.13 30.58 -20.92
C VAL A 906 -16.37 29.69 -21.90
N GLN A 907 -15.06 29.89 -22.03
CA GLN A 907 -14.13 28.95 -22.62
C GLN A 907 -13.56 28.08 -21.49
N ILE A 908 -13.45 26.77 -21.69
CA ILE A 908 -12.75 25.90 -20.73
C ILE A 908 -11.32 25.68 -21.25
N ASN A 909 -10.33 26.02 -20.43
CA ASN A 909 -8.97 25.49 -20.56
C ASN A 909 -8.82 24.28 -19.62
N SER A 910 -7.98 23.33 -20.00
CA SER A 910 -7.66 22.16 -19.17
C SER A 910 -6.18 22.25 -18.80
N HIS A 911 -5.87 22.35 -17.51
CA HIS A 911 -4.50 22.61 -17.05
C HIS A 911 -3.51 21.50 -17.48
N ASP A 912 -3.99 20.26 -17.59
CA ASP A 912 -3.27 19.14 -18.22
C ASP A 912 -3.23 19.27 -19.75
N SER A 913 -2.36 20.19 -20.21
CA SER A 913 -2.11 20.51 -21.62
C SER A 913 -1.43 19.38 -22.42
N THR A 914 -1.12 18.23 -21.80
CA THR A 914 -0.61 17.04 -22.51
C THR A 914 -1.70 16.34 -23.33
N ILE A 915 -2.97 16.64 -23.07
CA ILE A 915 -4.14 15.97 -23.65
C ILE A 915 -4.74 16.81 -24.78
N TYR A 916 -4.57 16.35 -26.03
CA TYR A 916 -5.15 16.90 -27.29
C TYR A 916 -6.70 17.05 -27.36
N ASN A 917 -7.43 16.97 -26.25
CA ASN A 917 -8.83 17.41 -26.10
C ASN A 917 -9.09 17.68 -24.61
N SER A 918 -9.57 18.88 -24.28
CA SER A 918 -9.94 19.24 -22.91
C SER A 918 -11.10 18.36 -22.37
N LYS A 919 -10.86 17.68 -21.23
CA LYS A 919 -11.84 16.81 -20.56
C LYS A 919 -12.41 17.49 -19.31
N PHE A 920 -13.50 18.25 -19.49
CA PHE A 920 -14.18 18.94 -18.40
C PHE A 920 -15.10 17.97 -17.63
N ASN A 921 -14.92 17.84 -16.31
CA ASN A 921 -15.78 17.00 -15.46
C ASN A 921 -16.19 17.82 -14.22
N VAL A 922 -17.47 17.93 -13.95
CA VAL A 922 -17.99 18.79 -12.87
C VAL A 922 -18.93 18.03 -11.96
N SER A 923 -19.01 18.40 -10.68
CA SER A 923 -20.13 18.00 -9.81
C SER A 923 -21.43 18.59 -10.39
N LYS A 924 -21.61 19.91 -10.28
CA LYS A 924 -22.82 20.60 -10.73
C LYS A 924 -22.52 21.86 -11.53
N LEU A 925 -23.19 22.01 -12.68
CA LEU A 925 -23.09 23.18 -13.55
C LEU A 925 -24.47 23.74 -13.85
N VAL A 926 -24.63 25.06 -13.72
CA VAL A 926 -25.89 25.76 -13.91
C VAL A 926 -25.68 26.94 -14.86
N PHE A 927 -26.07 26.81 -16.11
CA PHE A 927 -26.12 27.95 -17.04
C PHE A 927 -27.43 28.72 -16.85
N LYS A 928 -27.33 30.02 -16.56
CA LYS A 928 -28.46 30.97 -16.59
C LYS A 928 -28.65 31.54 -17.99
N GLU A 929 -29.58 32.47 -18.19
CA GLU A 929 -30.08 32.86 -19.52
C GLU A 929 -28.98 33.28 -20.52
N ASN A 930 -27.96 34.02 -20.06
CA ASN A 930 -26.82 34.43 -20.89
C ASN A 930 -25.62 33.46 -20.81
N GLY A 931 -25.74 32.41 -20.00
CA GLY A 931 -24.75 31.38 -19.75
C GLY A 931 -24.58 30.41 -20.92
N ARG A 932 -23.35 30.26 -21.42
CA ARG A 932 -23.03 29.28 -22.48
C ARG A 932 -21.55 28.97 -22.56
N PHE A 933 -21.18 27.85 -23.17
CA PHE A 933 -19.82 27.71 -23.69
C PHE A 933 -19.60 28.70 -24.86
N SER A 934 -18.39 29.24 -24.98
CA SER A 934 -17.93 30.01 -26.14
C SER A 934 -17.18 29.14 -27.13
N ASP A 935 -16.95 29.66 -28.34
CA ASP A 935 -16.23 28.94 -29.39
C ASP A 935 -14.77 28.67 -28.97
N THR A 936 -14.33 27.44 -29.15
CA THR A 936 -13.01 26.93 -28.73
C THR A 936 -12.32 26.27 -29.92
N THR A 937 -11.00 26.45 -30.03
CA THR A 937 -10.20 25.81 -31.09
C THR A 937 -10.18 24.29 -31.00
N GLU A 938 -10.46 23.75 -29.81
CA GLU A 938 -10.61 22.32 -29.52
C GLU A 938 -12.01 22.01 -29.00
N LYS A 939 -12.51 20.82 -29.33
CA LYS A 939 -13.85 20.37 -28.97
C LYS A 939 -13.85 19.66 -27.61
N LEU A 940 -14.72 20.08 -26.71
CA LEU A 940 -14.81 19.58 -25.35
C LEU A 940 -15.28 18.12 -25.26
N ILE A 941 -14.69 17.38 -24.33
CA ILE A 941 -15.25 16.14 -23.79
C ILE A 941 -15.81 16.49 -22.40
N PHE A 942 -17.14 16.57 -22.30
CA PHE A 942 -17.81 17.10 -21.11
C PHE A 942 -18.63 16.03 -20.37
N SER A 943 -18.50 16.01 -19.04
CA SER A 943 -19.37 15.26 -18.14
C SER A 943 -19.75 16.10 -16.92
N ALA A 944 -20.98 15.92 -16.44
CA ALA A 944 -21.47 16.49 -15.19
C ALA A 944 -22.20 15.40 -14.40
N ASP A 945 -22.27 15.55 -13.07
CA ASP A 945 -23.29 14.81 -12.34
C ASP A 945 -24.64 15.50 -12.52
N ASP A 946 -24.69 16.81 -12.24
CA ASP A 946 -25.88 17.66 -12.38
C ASP A 946 -25.66 18.80 -13.38
N LEU A 947 -26.58 18.98 -14.35
CA LEU A 947 -26.53 20.04 -15.35
C LEU A 947 -27.89 20.73 -15.54
N GLU A 948 -28.02 21.99 -15.10
CA GLU A 948 -29.14 22.87 -15.46
C GLU A 948 -28.69 23.86 -16.56
N CYS A 949 -29.42 23.97 -17.67
CA CYS A 949 -29.00 24.83 -18.80
C CYS A 949 -30.12 25.26 -19.77
N HIS A 950 -29.79 26.17 -20.68
CA HIS A 950 -30.58 26.52 -21.86
C HIS A 950 -30.02 25.81 -23.11
N SER A 951 -30.79 25.68 -24.20
CA SER A 951 -30.31 24.96 -25.41
C SER A 951 -29.08 25.63 -26.04
N GLN A 952 -29.04 26.97 -26.01
CA GLN A 952 -27.91 27.77 -26.50
C GLN A 952 -26.64 27.60 -25.67
N SER A 953 -26.75 27.07 -24.44
CA SER A 953 -25.60 26.84 -23.57
C SER A 953 -24.74 25.67 -24.02
N ILE A 954 -25.35 24.67 -24.68
CA ILE A 954 -24.77 23.36 -24.99
C ILE A 954 -24.87 23.02 -26.49
N ALA A 955 -24.55 23.97 -27.37
CA ALA A 955 -24.61 23.79 -28.83
C ALA A 955 -23.64 22.70 -29.35
N GLU A 956 -24.06 21.94 -30.36
CA GLU A 956 -23.35 20.75 -30.88
C GLU A 956 -21.92 21.03 -31.38
N ASN A 957 -21.63 22.25 -31.85
CA ASN A 957 -20.32 22.60 -32.36
C ASN A 957 -19.21 22.57 -31.29
N TYR A 958 -19.52 22.83 -30.02
CA TYR A 958 -18.50 22.91 -28.95
C TYR A 958 -17.97 21.55 -28.46
N PHE A 959 -18.65 20.43 -28.75
CA PHE A 959 -18.34 19.12 -28.16
C PHE A 959 -17.80 18.11 -29.18
N LEU A 960 -16.93 17.21 -28.72
CA LEU A 960 -16.39 16.10 -29.52
C LEU A 960 -17.26 14.85 -29.40
N LYS A 961 -17.91 14.68 -28.25
CA LYS A 961 -18.65 13.49 -27.83
C LYS A 961 -19.97 13.89 -27.16
N PRO A 962 -20.91 12.95 -26.98
CA PRO A 962 -22.09 13.20 -26.15
C PRO A 962 -21.72 13.67 -24.74
N ILE A 963 -22.48 14.62 -24.20
CA ILE A 963 -22.33 15.13 -22.83
C ILE A 963 -22.78 14.04 -21.86
N THR A 964 -21.90 13.52 -21.01
CA THR A 964 -22.24 12.43 -20.08
C THR A 964 -22.79 12.94 -18.75
N ILE A 965 -24.05 12.62 -18.45
CA ILE A 965 -24.77 13.04 -17.23
C ILE A 965 -24.93 11.88 -16.25
N ASN A 966 -24.44 12.04 -15.02
CA ASN A 966 -24.44 10.95 -14.03
C ASN A 966 -25.69 10.97 -13.12
N ASN A 967 -26.18 12.14 -12.68
CA ASN A 967 -27.27 12.26 -11.71
C ASN A 967 -28.51 12.96 -12.27
N SER A 968 -28.40 14.21 -12.75
CA SER A 968 -29.54 14.95 -13.30
C SER A 968 -29.18 15.88 -14.48
N PHE A 969 -30.06 15.90 -15.47
CA PHE A 969 -30.08 16.89 -16.54
C PHE A 969 -31.37 17.69 -16.46
N LYS A 970 -31.28 19.01 -16.66
CA LYS A 970 -32.43 19.91 -16.68
C LYS A 970 -32.26 20.99 -17.74
N LEU A 971 -32.99 20.89 -18.84
CA LEU A 971 -33.12 21.98 -19.81
C LEU A 971 -34.25 22.92 -19.40
N ILE A 972 -34.06 24.24 -19.54
CA ILE A 972 -35.13 25.24 -19.45
C ILE A 972 -35.07 26.10 -20.71
N ASP A 973 -35.93 25.85 -21.71
CA ASP A 973 -35.88 26.61 -22.96
C ASP A 973 -37.24 26.70 -23.68
N ASN A 974 -37.73 27.92 -23.90
CA ASN A 974 -39.02 28.17 -24.57
C ASN A 974 -38.93 28.13 -26.10
N THR A 975 -37.78 27.76 -26.67
CA THR A 975 -37.53 27.73 -28.12
C THR A 975 -37.29 26.34 -28.70
N VAL A 976 -37.47 25.28 -27.89
CA VAL A 976 -37.47 23.87 -28.35
C VAL A 976 -38.54 23.67 -29.43
N THR A 977 -38.19 22.96 -30.50
CA THR A 977 -39.09 22.60 -31.62
C THR A 977 -39.09 21.10 -31.91
N GLU A 978 -38.01 20.39 -31.58
CA GLU A 978 -37.94 18.93 -31.68
C GLU A 978 -37.05 18.33 -30.57
N ILE A 979 -37.45 17.16 -30.06
CA ILE A 979 -36.71 16.38 -29.08
C ILE A 979 -36.45 14.99 -29.68
N LEU A 980 -35.18 14.69 -29.92
CA LEU A 980 -34.69 13.41 -30.40
C LEU A 980 -34.36 12.52 -29.19
N ILE A 981 -34.91 11.31 -29.14
CA ILE A 981 -34.83 10.40 -27.98
C ILE A 981 -34.28 9.04 -28.43
N GLY A 982 -33.12 8.64 -27.90
CA GLY A 982 -32.54 7.31 -28.09
C GLY A 982 -32.70 6.44 -26.83
N GLN A 983 -32.00 5.30 -26.80
CA GLN A 983 -32.07 4.35 -25.67
C GLN A 983 -31.37 4.87 -24.41
N ASN A 984 -30.28 5.61 -24.56
CA ASN A 984 -29.49 6.19 -23.47
C ASN A 984 -29.14 7.66 -23.76
N THR A 985 -29.82 8.29 -24.72
CA THR A 985 -29.43 9.57 -25.32
C THR A 985 -30.62 10.48 -25.56
N ILE A 986 -30.40 11.79 -25.47
CA ILE A 986 -31.34 12.83 -25.88
C ILE A 986 -30.59 13.89 -26.66
N GLN A 987 -31.17 14.40 -27.74
CA GLN A 987 -30.67 15.60 -28.43
C GLN A 987 -31.84 16.55 -28.70
N ILE A 988 -31.63 17.84 -28.45
CA ILE A 988 -32.69 18.86 -28.46
C ILE A 988 -32.43 19.83 -29.61
N ILE A 989 -33.46 20.08 -30.40
CA ILE A 989 -33.44 21.03 -31.50
C ILE A 989 -34.32 22.21 -31.08
N ALA A 990 -33.69 23.38 -30.99
CA ALA A 990 -34.31 24.65 -30.65
C ALA A 990 -33.88 25.69 -31.70
N LYS A 991 -33.57 26.94 -31.31
CA LYS A 991 -32.86 27.90 -32.18
C LYS A 991 -31.55 27.31 -32.75
N ASN A 992 -30.84 26.54 -31.93
CA ASN A 992 -29.66 25.76 -32.29
C ASN A 992 -29.91 24.27 -31.96
N LYS A 993 -29.12 23.38 -32.55
CA LYS A 993 -29.06 21.96 -32.19
C LYS A 993 -28.11 21.80 -31.00
N THR A 994 -28.58 21.22 -29.89
CA THR A 994 -27.71 20.89 -28.76
C THR A 994 -26.75 19.77 -29.14
N ALA A 995 -25.68 19.58 -28.38
CA ALA A 995 -24.98 18.30 -28.36
C ALA A 995 -25.96 17.15 -28.04
N VAL A 996 -25.58 15.92 -28.40
CA VAL A 996 -26.20 14.73 -27.83
C VAL A 996 -25.85 14.68 -26.35
N ILE A 997 -26.82 14.41 -25.50
CA ILE A 997 -26.66 14.23 -24.06
C ILE A 997 -26.83 12.73 -23.81
N GLN A 998 -25.93 12.11 -23.07
CA GLN A 998 -25.90 10.67 -22.80
C GLN A 998 -26.02 10.40 -21.30
N LYS A 999 -26.82 9.38 -20.98
CA LYS A 999 -27.02 8.84 -19.63
C LYS A 999 -25.77 8.08 -19.17
N GLY A 1000 -25.13 8.55 -18.10
CA GLY A 1000 -23.93 7.96 -17.49
C GLY A 1000 -24.25 6.86 -16.47
N LEU A 1001 -25.23 7.08 -15.59
CA LEU A 1001 -25.73 6.08 -14.65
C LEU A 1001 -27.20 5.71 -14.96
N GLN A 1002 -27.61 4.46 -14.69
CA GLN A 1002 -28.96 3.99 -15.01
C GLN A 1002 -30.09 4.73 -14.26
N ASN A 1003 -29.80 5.30 -13.10
CA ASN A 1003 -30.72 6.12 -12.31
C ASN A 1003 -30.77 7.60 -12.74
N ALA A 1004 -29.85 8.08 -13.59
CA ALA A 1004 -29.80 9.52 -13.95
C ALA A 1004 -31.13 10.04 -14.50
N THR A 1005 -31.51 11.25 -14.10
CA THR A 1005 -32.81 11.87 -14.43
C THR A 1005 -32.66 12.94 -15.51
N PHE A 1006 -33.70 13.12 -16.34
CA PHE A 1006 -33.69 14.08 -17.44
C PHE A 1006 -34.99 14.89 -17.43
N GLU A 1007 -34.94 16.17 -17.04
CA GLU A 1007 -36.06 17.11 -17.15
C GLU A 1007 -35.87 18.07 -18.34
N ILE A 1008 -36.93 18.30 -19.11
CA ILE A 1008 -36.99 19.36 -20.13
C ILE A 1008 -38.17 20.25 -19.81
N VAL A 1009 -37.92 21.51 -19.47
CA VAL A 1009 -38.94 22.53 -19.17
C VAL A 1009 -39.06 23.48 -20.36
N THR A 1010 -40.28 23.66 -20.88
CA THR A 1010 -40.50 24.54 -22.04
C THR A 1010 -41.91 25.15 -22.08
N GLY A 1011 -41.98 26.43 -22.41
CA GLY A 1011 -43.19 27.20 -22.70
C GLY A 1011 -43.35 27.52 -24.20
N GLN A 1012 -42.80 26.68 -25.09
CA GLN A 1012 -43.00 26.81 -26.52
C GLN A 1012 -44.49 26.69 -26.88
N LYS A 1013 -45.03 27.67 -27.64
CA LYS A 1013 -46.43 27.65 -28.12
C LYS A 1013 -46.58 26.97 -29.49
N GLU A 1014 -45.48 26.88 -30.24
CA GLU A 1014 -45.45 26.18 -31.52
C GLU A 1014 -45.47 24.65 -31.36
N LYS A 1015 -45.35 23.93 -32.49
CA LYS A 1015 -45.32 22.48 -32.52
C LYS A 1015 -43.98 21.95 -32.00
N ILE A 1016 -44.00 21.20 -30.89
CA ILE A 1016 -42.86 20.37 -30.47
C ILE A 1016 -43.04 18.98 -31.07
N SER A 1017 -42.05 18.51 -31.84
CA SER A 1017 -42.01 17.13 -32.35
C SER A 1017 -41.19 16.24 -31.42
N LEU A 1018 -41.71 15.05 -31.10
CA LEU A 1018 -41.01 14.02 -30.34
C LEU A 1018 -40.66 12.88 -31.30
N THR A 1019 -39.36 12.57 -31.43
CA THR A 1019 -38.83 11.65 -32.46
C THR A 1019 -37.86 10.66 -31.81
N VAL A 1020 -38.09 9.36 -31.98
CA VAL A 1020 -37.17 8.30 -31.55
C VAL A 1020 -36.06 8.11 -32.60
N ILE A 1021 -34.82 8.14 -32.15
CA ILE A 1021 -33.62 7.92 -32.99
C ILE A 1021 -33.13 6.47 -32.88
N ASP A 1022 -32.17 6.10 -33.71
CA ASP A 1022 -31.40 4.84 -33.66
C ASP A 1022 -32.22 3.52 -33.80
N LYS A 1023 -33.54 3.62 -34.06
CA LYS A 1023 -34.50 2.49 -34.16
C LYS A 1023 -34.55 1.60 -32.90
N VAL A 1024 -34.36 2.22 -31.73
CA VAL A 1024 -34.25 1.50 -30.45
C VAL A 1024 -35.59 0.88 -30.02
N THR A 1025 -35.53 -0.28 -29.39
CA THR A 1025 -36.72 -0.97 -28.84
C THR A 1025 -37.20 -0.39 -27.51
N THR A 1026 -36.35 0.36 -26.80
CA THR A 1026 -36.71 1.15 -25.61
C THR A 1026 -36.12 2.55 -25.69
N ILE A 1027 -36.88 3.57 -25.27
CA ILE A 1027 -36.34 4.91 -25.03
C ILE A 1027 -35.64 5.01 -23.67
N VAL A 1028 -34.87 6.08 -23.48
CA VAL A 1028 -34.23 6.42 -22.20
C VAL A 1028 -35.23 6.61 -21.05
N GLY A 1029 -34.98 5.93 -19.94
CA GLY A 1029 -35.77 6.06 -18.70
C GLY A 1029 -35.36 7.26 -17.83
N ASN A 1030 -36.25 7.61 -16.90
CA ASN A 1030 -36.28 8.80 -16.05
C ASN A 1030 -36.38 10.13 -16.83
N LEU A 1031 -37.11 10.13 -17.95
CA LEU A 1031 -37.38 11.32 -18.74
C LEU A 1031 -38.68 12.03 -18.30
N LYS A 1032 -38.59 13.33 -18.03
CA LYS A 1032 -39.71 14.21 -17.70
C LYS A 1032 -39.75 15.41 -18.66
N LEU A 1033 -40.91 15.67 -19.25
CA LEU A 1033 -41.19 16.86 -20.06
C LEU A 1033 -42.20 17.75 -19.31
N THR A 1034 -41.83 18.98 -19.00
CA THR A 1034 -42.63 19.94 -18.22
C THR A 1034 -43.05 21.10 -19.14
N LEU A 1035 -44.33 21.12 -19.52
CA LEU A 1035 -44.90 22.14 -20.42
C LEU A 1035 -45.59 23.25 -19.63
N THR A 1036 -45.15 24.49 -19.82
CA THR A 1036 -45.56 25.65 -19.01
C THR A 1036 -46.52 26.63 -19.72
N ASP A 1037 -46.78 26.41 -21.01
CA ASP A 1037 -47.70 27.20 -21.84
C ASP A 1037 -48.54 26.26 -22.75
N GLU A 1038 -49.54 26.78 -23.45
CA GLU A 1038 -50.38 25.99 -24.37
C GLU A 1038 -49.57 25.50 -25.58
N THR A 1039 -49.29 24.19 -25.60
CA THR A 1039 -48.31 23.56 -26.51
C THR A 1039 -48.96 22.51 -27.40
N LEU A 1040 -48.53 22.42 -28.66
CA LEU A 1040 -48.84 21.32 -29.57
C LEU A 1040 -47.71 20.29 -29.58
N LEU A 1041 -47.89 19.18 -28.86
CA LEU A 1041 -47.01 18.01 -28.96
C LEU A 1041 -47.37 17.16 -30.18
N PHE A 1042 -46.35 16.60 -30.83
CA PHE A 1042 -46.51 15.71 -31.97
C PHE A 1042 -45.59 14.50 -31.86
N ILE A 1043 -46.19 13.32 -31.73
CA ILE A 1043 -45.49 12.03 -31.67
C ILE A 1043 -45.42 11.46 -33.09
N ASP A 1044 -44.24 11.45 -33.69
CA ASP A 1044 -44.06 11.02 -35.08
C ASP A 1044 -44.10 9.49 -35.24
N ARG A 1045 -43.90 9.01 -36.47
CA ARG A 1045 -43.95 7.58 -36.84
C ARG A 1045 -42.78 6.73 -36.30
N SER A 1046 -41.70 7.33 -35.78
CA SER A 1046 -40.52 6.60 -35.28
C SER A 1046 -40.80 5.76 -34.03
N TRP A 1047 -41.81 6.16 -33.25
CA TRP A 1047 -42.30 5.48 -32.04
C TRP A 1047 -42.98 4.13 -32.31
N HIS A 1048 -43.06 3.68 -33.57
CA HIS A 1048 -43.67 2.40 -33.91
C HIS A 1048 -42.84 1.21 -33.39
N ASN A 1049 -43.46 0.37 -32.56
CA ASN A 1049 -42.85 -0.76 -31.84
C ASN A 1049 -41.75 -0.36 -30.84
N VAL A 1050 -41.75 0.89 -30.38
CA VAL A 1050 -40.89 1.36 -29.30
C VAL A 1050 -41.61 1.17 -27.96
N SER A 1051 -40.95 0.51 -27.02
CA SER A 1051 -41.44 0.34 -25.65
C SER A 1051 -41.02 1.52 -24.78
N ASN A 1052 -41.96 2.06 -24.02
CA ASN A 1052 -41.71 3.18 -23.14
C ASN A 1052 -41.47 2.67 -21.70
N PRO A 1053 -40.44 3.17 -21.00
CA PRO A 1053 -40.27 2.89 -19.58
C PRO A 1053 -41.38 3.57 -18.77
N ASN A 1054 -41.78 2.93 -17.67
CA ASN A 1054 -42.89 3.36 -16.81
C ASN A 1054 -42.67 4.70 -16.08
N ASP A 1055 -41.53 5.35 -16.31
CA ASP A 1055 -41.13 6.63 -15.73
C ASP A 1055 -41.27 7.82 -16.71
N PHE A 1056 -41.44 7.58 -18.02
CA PHE A 1056 -41.54 8.65 -19.01
C PHE A 1056 -42.82 9.47 -18.80
N THR A 1057 -42.64 10.71 -18.34
CA THR A 1057 -43.73 11.54 -17.80
C THR A 1057 -43.79 12.89 -18.51
N ILE A 1058 -44.94 13.23 -19.09
CA ILE A 1058 -45.25 14.58 -19.57
C ILE A 1058 -46.15 15.24 -18.54
N SER A 1059 -45.75 16.42 -18.06
CA SER A 1059 -46.47 17.20 -17.06
C SER A 1059 -46.85 18.58 -17.59
N SER A 1060 -48.05 19.07 -17.26
CA SER A 1060 -48.48 20.42 -17.65
C SER A 1060 -49.54 21.01 -16.72
N ASN A 1061 -49.44 22.33 -16.52
CA ASN A 1061 -50.45 23.16 -15.87
C ASN A 1061 -51.29 23.99 -16.87
N LYS A 1062 -51.22 23.66 -18.18
CA LYS A 1062 -51.93 24.30 -19.29
C LYS A 1062 -52.55 23.27 -20.24
N ASN A 1063 -53.47 23.73 -21.07
CA ASN A 1063 -54.04 22.88 -22.11
C ASN A 1063 -52.95 22.47 -23.10
N ILE A 1064 -52.67 21.17 -23.18
CA ILE A 1064 -51.73 20.59 -24.15
C ILE A 1064 -52.49 19.76 -25.16
N ARG A 1065 -52.12 19.91 -26.43
CA ARG A 1065 -52.71 19.14 -27.52
C ARG A 1065 -51.67 18.15 -28.03
N ILE A 1066 -52.00 16.86 -28.04
CA ILE A 1066 -51.10 15.82 -28.53
C ILE A 1066 -51.66 15.20 -29.82
N GLU A 1067 -50.98 15.42 -30.94
CA GLU A 1067 -51.25 14.73 -32.20
C GLU A 1067 -50.24 13.59 -32.41
N SER A 1068 -50.60 12.54 -33.18
CA SER A 1068 -49.65 11.48 -33.53
C SER A 1068 -49.93 10.89 -34.92
N ASP A 1069 -48.85 10.47 -35.59
CA ASP A 1069 -48.89 9.68 -36.83
C ASP A 1069 -48.97 8.16 -36.59
N LEU A 1070 -48.97 7.69 -35.33
CA LEU A 1070 -49.16 6.29 -34.97
C LEU A 1070 -50.65 5.88 -34.99
N LEU A 1071 -50.90 4.58 -35.18
CA LEU A 1071 -52.23 3.96 -35.04
C LEU A 1071 -52.66 3.81 -33.57
N TYR A 1072 -51.69 3.60 -32.68
CA TYR A 1072 -51.88 3.48 -31.23
C TYR A 1072 -51.02 4.53 -30.54
N PHE A 1073 -51.58 5.22 -29.55
CA PHE A 1073 -50.82 6.17 -28.75
C PHE A 1073 -49.84 5.40 -27.84
N PRO A 1074 -48.55 5.79 -27.74
CA PRO A 1074 -47.58 5.06 -26.94
C PRO A 1074 -47.83 5.30 -25.44
N HIS A 1075 -47.40 4.38 -24.58
CA HIS A 1075 -47.62 4.51 -23.13
C HIS A 1075 -46.78 5.65 -22.55
N ILE A 1076 -47.44 6.77 -22.20
CA ILE A 1076 -46.81 7.95 -21.62
C ILE A 1076 -47.61 8.36 -20.38
N ASN A 1077 -46.94 8.59 -19.25
CA ASN A 1077 -47.60 9.09 -18.06
C ASN A 1077 -47.92 10.58 -18.24
N LEU A 1078 -49.20 10.96 -18.13
CA LEU A 1078 -49.63 12.35 -18.24
C LEU A 1078 -50.01 12.90 -16.86
N SER A 1079 -49.21 13.85 -16.36
CA SER A 1079 -49.43 14.54 -15.08
C SER A 1079 -50.01 15.94 -15.35
N LEU A 1080 -51.33 16.02 -15.42
CA LEU A 1080 -52.05 17.20 -15.88
C LEU A 1080 -52.83 17.85 -14.73
N GLY A 1081 -52.84 19.18 -14.68
CA GLY A 1081 -53.76 19.94 -13.84
C GLY A 1081 -55.24 19.67 -14.18
N GLU A 1082 -56.11 19.93 -13.20
CA GLU A 1082 -57.55 19.68 -13.34
C GLU A 1082 -58.17 20.46 -14.51
N GLY A 1083 -58.99 19.77 -15.32
CA GLY A 1083 -59.73 20.36 -16.44
C GLY A 1083 -59.02 20.39 -17.80
N ILE A 1084 -57.80 19.85 -17.93
CA ILE A 1084 -57.07 19.79 -19.20
C ILE A 1084 -57.61 18.65 -20.09
N GLU A 1085 -58.09 18.99 -21.30
CA GLU A 1085 -58.54 18.02 -22.30
C GLU A 1085 -57.38 17.59 -23.23
N VAL A 1086 -56.95 16.33 -23.13
CA VAL A 1086 -56.08 15.73 -24.14
C VAL A 1086 -56.94 15.30 -25.33
N VAL A 1087 -56.71 15.90 -26.49
CA VAL A 1087 -57.41 15.56 -27.76
C VAL A 1087 -56.49 14.72 -28.66
N PRO A 1088 -56.40 13.38 -28.48
CA PRO A 1088 -55.52 12.52 -29.25
C PRO A 1088 -56.01 12.38 -30.69
N LYS A 1089 -55.51 13.23 -31.58
CA LYS A 1089 -55.87 13.19 -33.00
C LYS A 1089 -55.04 12.13 -33.73
N VAL A 1090 -55.34 10.87 -33.43
CA VAL A 1090 -54.88 9.72 -34.23
C VAL A 1090 -55.29 9.96 -35.69
N ARG A 1091 -54.34 9.85 -36.63
CA ARG A 1091 -54.71 9.79 -38.05
C ARG A 1091 -55.47 8.48 -38.30
N ASN A 1092 -56.79 8.57 -38.42
CA ASN A 1092 -57.60 7.55 -39.08
C ASN A 1092 -56.86 7.09 -40.35
N ALA A 1093 -56.51 5.81 -40.40
CA ALA A 1093 -55.62 5.30 -41.43
C ALA A 1093 -56.09 5.76 -42.81
N LYS A 1094 -55.21 6.39 -43.60
CA LYS A 1094 -55.49 6.73 -44.99
C LYS A 1094 -55.63 5.43 -45.77
N HIS A 1095 -56.85 4.93 -45.78
CA HIS A 1095 -57.26 3.65 -46.34
C HIS A 1095 -56.52 3.35 -47.64
N THR A 1096 -55.67 2.31 -47.62
CA THR A 1096 -55.11 1.64 -48.81
C THR A 1096 -56.19 0.92 -49.64
N ASN A 1097 -57.46 1.11 -49.29
CA ASN A 1097 -58.71 0.55 -49.78
C ASN A 1097 -59.10 0.97 -51.22
N LYS A 1098 -58.09 1.15 -52.08
CA LYS A 1098 -58.21 1.07 -53.54
C LYS A 1098 -57.05 0.28 -54.10
N TYR A 1099 -55.81 0.74 -53.92
CA TYR A 1099 -54.63 0.02 -54.47
C TYR A 1099 -54.40 -1.36 -53.85
N ALA A 1100 -54.51 -1.53 -52.54
CA ALA A 1100 -54.38 -2.86 -51.93
C ALA A 1100 -55.53 -3.79 -52.33
N PHE A 1101 -56.75 -3.24 -52.45
CA PHE A 1101 -57.92 -3.98 -52.96
C PHE A 1101 -57.73 -4.38 -54.43
N TYR A 1102 -57.25 -3.49 -55.29
CA TYR A 1102 -56.94 -3.82 -56.68
C TYR A 1102 -55.82 -4.86 -56.80
N VAL A 1103 -54.75 -4.77 -56.00
CA VAL A 1103 -53.69 -5.80 -55.97
C VAL A 1103 -54.25 -7.16 -55.53
N PHE A 1104 -55.08 -7.19 -54.47
CA PHE A 1104 -55.72 -8.42 -54.01
C PHE A 1104 -56.67 -9.01 -55.06
N VAL A 1105 -57.53 -8.20 -55.68
CA VAL A 1105 -58.44 -8.61 -56.76
C VAL A 1105 -57.67 -9.07 -58.00
N SER A 1106 -56.58 -8.40 -58.37
CA SER A 1106 -55.71 -8.83 -59.48
C SER A 1106 -55.01 -10.14 -59.19
N LEU A 1107 -54.53 -10.36 -57.96
CA LEU A 1107 -53.92 -11.63 -57.55
C LEU A 1107 -54.96 -12.76 -57.55
N ALA A 1108 -56.15 -12.53 -56.99
CA ALA A 1108 -57.25 -13.49 -56.99
C ALA A 1108 -57.72 -13.82 -58.43
N ALA A 1109 -57.81 -12.83 -59.31
CA ALA A 1109 -58.14 -13.04 -60.72
C ALA A 1109 -57.04 -13.82 -61.46
N ALA A 1110 -55.76 -13.55 -61.18
CA ALA A 1110 -54.65 -14.32 -61.76
C ALA A 1110 -54.67 -15.78 -61.31
N ILE A 1111 -54.90 -16.04 -60.01
CA ILE A 1111 -55.07 -17.39 -59.47
C ILE A 1111 -56.27 -18.08 -60.12
N PHE A 1112 -57.41 -17.39 -60.25
CA PHE A 1112 -58.61 -17.95 -60.89
C PHE A 1112 -58.39 -18.30 -62.38
N ILE A 1113 -57.64 -17.48 -63.12
CA ILE A 1113 -57.23 -17.77 -64.50
C ILE A 1113 -56.29 -18.99 -64.56
N ILE A 1114 -55.33 -19.09 -63.64
CA ILE A 1114 -54.43 -20.25 -63.54
C ILE A 1114 -55.22 -21.54 -63.24
N CYS A 1115 -56.19 -21.49 -62.33
CA CYS A 1115 -57.09 -22.62 -62.07
C CYS A 1115 -57.90 -23.02 -63.31
N ILE A 1116 -58.43 -22.06 -64.08
CA ILE A 1116 -59.12 -22.33 -65.35
C ILE A 1116 -58.18 -22.98 -66.38
N ILE A 1117 -56.91 -22.54 -66.46
CA ILE A 1117 -55.92 -23.12 -67.37
C ILE A 1117 -55.64 -24.58 -67.01
N PHE A 1118 -55.44 -24.91 -65.73
CA PHE A 1118 -55.29 -26.29 -65.29
C PHE A 1118 -56.54 -27.13 -65.58
N TRP A 1119 -57.73 -26.59 -65.33
CA TRP A 1119 -59.00 -27.28 -65.61
C TRP A 1119 -59.19 -27.58 -67.11
N ILE A 1120 -58.70 -26.71 -67.99
CA ILE A 1120 -58.67 -26.94 -69.45
C ILE A 1120 -57.62 -28.00 -69.82
N ILE A 1121 -56.46 -28.03 -69.17
CA ILE A 1121 -55.41 -29.03 -69.42
C ILE A 1121 -55.91 -30.44 -69.06
N ASP A 1122 -56.52 -30.63 -67.88
CA ASP A 1122 -57.12 -31.91 -67.48
C ASP A 1122 -58.21 -32.35 -68.46
N PHE A 1123 -59.06 -31.41 -68.92
CA PHE A 1123 -60.12 -31.69 -69.88
C PHE A 1123 -59.58 -32.20 -71.24
N PHE A 1124 -58.37 -31.80 -71.64
CA PHE A 1124 -57.72 -32.27 -72.87
C PHE A 1124 -56.82 -33.50 -72.71
N HIS A 1125 -56.50 -33.94 -71.49
CA HIS A 1125 -55.78 -35.20 -71.25
C HIS A 1125 -56.71 -36.42 -71.09
N SER A 1126 -58.02 -36.21 -70.96
CA SER A 1126 -59.01 -37.27 -70.70
C SER A 1126 -59.45 -38.10 -71.95
N GLN A 1127 -58.84 -37.89 -73.13
CA GLN A 1127 -59.17 -38.67 -74.34
C GLN A 1127 -57.94 -39.13 -75.14
N HIS A 1128 -57.27 -40.17 -74.65
CA HIS A 1128 -56.88 -41.33 -75.49
C HIS A 1128 -56.70 -42.60 -74.62
N GLU A 1129 -56.81 -43.75 -75.28
CA GLU A 1129 -56.96 -45.13 -74.74
C GLU A 1129 -55.96 -45.54 -73.64
N SER A 1130 -56.23 -46.43 -72.67
CA SER A 1130 -57.24 -47.52 -72.49
C SER A 1130 -57.00 -48.85 -73.24
N GLN A 1131 -56.04 -49.66 -72.77
CA GLN A 1131 -55.93 -51.15 -72.82
C GLN A 1131 -54.49 -51.54 -72.41
N GLY A 1132 -54.20 -52.53 -71.55
CA GLY A 1132 -55.02 -53.40 -70.68
C GLY A 1132 -54.14 -54.52 -70.07
N GLU A 1133 -54.62 -55.24 -69.04
CA GLU A 1133 -54.01 -56.47 -68.44
C GLU A 1133 -52.62 -56.27 -67.75
N GLU A 1134 -52.20 -56.91 -66.63
CA GLU A 1134 -52.67 -57.88 -65.61
C GLU A 1134 -51.84 -57.59 -64.30
N ASP A 1135 -52.14 -57.98 -63.05
CA ASP A 1135 -53.38 -58.01 -62.23
C ASP A 1135 -52.98 -58.22 -60.72
N GLU A 1136 -53.90 -58.58 -59.80
CA GLU A 1136 -53.71 -58.93 -58.35
C GLU A 1136 -53.28 -57.77 -57.37
N GLU A 1137 -53.71 -57.66 -56.10
CA GLU A 1137 -54.65 -58.43 -55.23
C GLU A 1137 -55.27 -57.52 -54.11
N GLU A 1138 -56.48 -57.84 -53.63
CA GLU A 1138 -57.15 -57.61 -52.29
C GLU A 1138 -56.93 -56.34 -51.41
N ASP A 1139 -57.91 -55.76 -50.67
CA ASP A 1139 -59.38 -55.98 -50.52
C ASP A 1139 -60.14 -54.71 -49.98
N ASN A 1140 -61.48 -54.76 -49.95
CA ASN A 1140 -62.52 -53.78 -49.58
C ASN A 1140 -62.42 -53.10 -48.18
N GLY A 1141 -63.15 -52.00 -47.85
CA GLY A 1141 -64.11 -51.14 -48.59
C GLY A 1141 -65.14 -50.42 -47.66
N ASN A 1142 -66.07 -49.61 -48.23
CA ASN A 1142 -67.36 -49.11 -47.64
C ASN A 1142 -67.33 -47.97 -46.54
N ILE A 1143 -68.31 -47.05 -46.33
CA ILE A 1143 -69.50 -46.52 -47.07
C ILE A 1143 -70.09 -45.26 -46.34
N GLU A 1144 -70.80 -44.32 -47.04
CA GLU A 1144 -71.81 -43.32 -46.51
C GLU A 1144 -71.41 -42.24 -45.43
N MET A 1145 -72.16 -41.17 -45.06
CA MET A 1145 -73.15 -40.27 -45.74
C MET A 1145 -73.25 -38.88 -45.00
N GLU A 1146 -74.00 -37.92 -45.56
CA GLU A 1146 -74.77 -36.80 -44.95
C GLU A 1146 -74.23 -35.78 -43.88
N THR A 1147 -74.18 -34.50 -44.31
CA THR A 1147 -74.72 -33.24 -43.68
C THR A 1147 -74.27 -32.64 -42.32
N LEU A 1148 -74.01 -31.31 -42.40
CA LEU A 1148 -74.41 -30.20 -41.48
C LEU A 1148 -73.76 -29.94 -40.08
N ASN A 1149 -73.26 -28.70 -39.93
CA ASN A 1149 -73.18 -27.81 -38.75
C ASN A 1149 -72.47 -28.23 -37.43
N GLY A 1150 -71.61 -27.33 -36.91
CA GLY A 1150 -71.61 -26.99 -35.46
C GLY A 1150 -70.28 -26.77 -34.71
N TYR A 1151 -69.81 -25.51 -34.66
CA TYR A 1151 -69.31 -24.74 -33.48
C TYR A 1151 -68.43 -25.33 -32.34
N GLU A 1152 -67.53 -24.46 -31.82
CA GLU A 1152 -67.03 -24.33 -30.42
C GLU A 1152 -66.19 -25.49 -29.78
N GLU A 1153 -65.27 -25.28 -28.81
CA GLU A 1153 -64.45 -24.11 -28.43
C GLU A 1153 -63.28 -24.50 -27.46
N CYS A 1154 -62.44 -23.52 -27.10
CA CYS A 1154 -61.79 -23.32 -25.78
C CYS A 1154 -60.72 -24.27 -25.17
N TYR A 1155 -59.52 -23.69 -25.03
CA TYR A 1155 -58.71 -23.51 -23.80
C TYR A 1155 -57.71 -24.57 -23.22
N LEU A 1156 -56.53 -24.00 -22.92
CA LEU A 1156 -55.68 -24.11 -21.69
C LEU A 1156 -54.49 -25.09 -21.57
N THR A 1157 -53.46 -24.53 -20.91
CA THR A 1157 -52.33 -25.14 -20.16
C THR A 1157 -51.31 -26.01 -20.89
N ASP A 1158 -50.18 -25.37 -21.19
CA ASP A 1158 -48.82 -25.69 -20.73
C ASP A 1158 -48.37 -27.15 -20.47
N GLN A 1159 -47.26 -27.47 -21.14
CA GLN A 1159 -46.21 -28.45 -20.81
C GLN A 1159 -46.56 -29.95 -20.74
N PHE A 1160 -45.99 -30.68 -21.71
CA PHE A 1160 -45.61 -32.08 -21.57
C PHE A 1160 -44.20 -32.32 -22.17
N GLU A 1161 -43.60 -33.45 -21.79
CA GLU A 1161 -42.53 -34.17 -22.49
C GLU A 1161 -41.16 -33.49 -22.67
N ASN A 1162 -40.32 -33.68 -21.64
CA ASN A 1162 -38.95 -34.13 -21.87
C ASN A 1162 -38.92 -35.56 -22.45
N THR A 1163 -37.77 -35.94 -23.03
CA THR A 1163 -37.31 -37.31 -23.40
C THR A 1163 -37.60 -37.85 -24.83
N LYS A 1164 -36.51 -38.18 -25.53
CA LYS A 1164 -35.96 -39.54 -25.41
C LYS A 1164 -34.87 -39.51 -24.32
N TYR A 1165 -34.66 -40.55 -23.51
CA TYR A 1165 -35.29 -41.87 -23.51
C TYR A 1165 -36.38 -42.03 -22.43
N SER A 1166 -37.35 -42.90 -22.72
CA SER A 1166 -38.46 -43.25 -21.83
C SER A 1166 -38.22 -44.58 -21.09
N GLN A 1167 -39.18 -44.97 -20.25
CA GLN A 1167 -39.29 -46.23 -19.47
C GLN A 1167 -38.50 -46.30 -18.14
N SER A 1168 -39.04 -46.84 -17.03
CA SER A 1168 -40.45 -47.21 -16.75
C SER A 1168 -40.74 -47.59 -15.28
N ILE A 1169 -41.93 -47.20 -14.79
CA ILE A 1169 -42.91 -48.06 -14.07
C ILE A 1169 -42.62 -48.60 -12.64
N VAL A 1170 -43.40 -48.05 -11.69
CA VAL A 1170 -44.14 -48.71 -10.58
C VAL A 1170 -43.45 -49.09 -9.25
N ASN A 1171 -44.30 -49.10 -8.23
CA ASN A 1171 -44.08 -49.30 -6.79
C ASN A 1171 -43.77 -50.76 -6.36
N GLN A 1172 -43.45 -50.88 -5.06
CA GLN A 1172 -43.74 -52.00 -4.14
C GLN A 1172 -42.77 -53.20 -4.06
N SER A 1173 -42.03 -53.18 -2.93
CA SER A 1173 -41.86 -54.28 -1.95
C SER A 1173 -40.95 -55.49 -2.22
N ASN A 1174 -40.07 -55.68 -1.23
CA ASN A 1174 -39.62 -56.95 -0.62
C ASN A 1174 -38.58 -57.88 -1.28
N SER A 1175 -37.80 -58.47 -0.36
CA SER A 1175 -37.21 -59.83 -0.36
C SER A 1175 -36.09 -60.22 -1.34
N GLU A 1176 -34.89 -60.36 -0.75
CA GLU A 1176 -34.08 -61.59 -0.68
C GLU A 1176 -33.37 -62.22 -1.92
N ASN A 1177 -32.06 -62.49 -1.69
CA ASN A 1177 -31.32 -63.74 -1.97
C ASN A 1177 -30.95 -64.20 -3.41
N LYS A 1178 -29.65 -64.53 -3.56
CA LYS A 1178 -29.06 -65.69 -4.29
C LYS A 1178 -29.07 -65.69 -5.85
N VAL A 1179 -28.23 -66.45 -6.57
CA VAL A 1179 -26.82 -66.97 -6.44
C VAL A 1179 -26.42 -67.68 -7.79
N VAL A 1180 -25.17 -68.14 -7.96
CA VAL A 1180 -24.64 -68.99 -9.10
C VAL A 1180 -24.40 -68.20 -10.42
N ILE A 1181 -23.20 -68.14 -11.03
CA ILE A 1181 -22.26 -69.16 -11.60
C ILE A 1181 -22.72 -69.62 -13.01
N ILE A 1182 -21.89 -69.48 -14.06
CA ILE A 1182 -20.96 -70.47 -14.71
C ILE A 1182 -19.91 -69.64 -15.51
N GLU A 1183 -18.58 -69.79 -15.37
CA GLU A 1183 -17.66 -70.87 -15.87
C GLU A 1183 -17.47 -70.89 -17.41
N LEU A 1184 -16.33 -71.30 -18.00
CA LEU A 1184 -15.05 -71.87 -17.49
C LEU A 1184 -13.90 -70.82 -17.72
N SER A 1185 -12.60 -71.04 -18.00
CA SER A 1185 -11.61 -72.17 -18.08
C SER A 1185 -10.18 -71.56 -18.14
N ASP A 1186 -9.01 -72.22 -18.05
CA ASP A 1186 -8.48 -73.40 -17.33
C ASP A 1186 -6.91 -73.40 -17.45
N GLU A 1187 -6.20 -74.36 -16.85
CA GLU A 1187 -4.74 -74.71 -16.96
C GLU A 1187 -3.65 -73.72 -16.41
N ASP A 1188 -2.65 -74.13 -15.60
CA ASP A 1188 -2.55 -75.34 -14.76
C ASP A 1188 -1.49 -75.28 -13.62
N GLU A 1189 -1.82 -75.90 -12.47
CA GLU A 1189 -1.03 -76.52 -11.36
C GLU A 1189 0.30 -75.93 -10.72
N PRO A 1190 0.71 -76.37 -9.49
CA PRO A 1190 1.59 -75.62 -8.55
C PRO A 1190 2.81 -76.41 -7.98
N VAL A 1191 3.44 -75.96 -6.86
CA VAL A 1191 3.84 -76.83 -5.71
C VAL A 1191 4.39 -76.13 -4.42
N LYS A 1192 3.80 -76.49 -3.26
CA LYS A 1192 4.30 -76.53 -1.84
C LYS A 1192 4.63 -75.28 -0.98
N SER A 1193 4.41 -75.50 0.33
CA SER A 1193 4.69 -74.72 1.56
C SER A 1193 5.43 -75.68 2.56
N PRO A 1194 5.42 -75.57 3.93
CA PRO A 1194 5.02 -74.52 4.89
C PRO A 1194 6.01 -74.31 6.09
N ASN A 1195 5.71 -73.39 7.04
CA ASN A 1195 5.45 -73.78 8.44
C ASN A 1195 4.89 -72.67 9.38
N LYS A 1196 4.41 -73.09 10.56
CA LYS A 1196 3.77 -72.26 11.62
C LYS A 1196 4.61 -72.22 12.91
N LYS A 1197 4.42 -71.17 13.74
CA LYS A 1197 3.84 -71.30 15.10
C LYS A 1197 3.68 -69.96 15.85
N SER A 1198 2.71 -69.95 16.76
CA SER A 1198 2.39 -68.86 17.69
C SER A 1198 2.59 -69.30 19.15
N LYS A 1199 2.66 -68.34 20.09
CA LYS A 1199 2.42 -68.58 21.52
C LYS A 1199 2.09 -67.29 22.28
N GLN A 1200 0.97 -67.28 23.01
CA GLN A 1200 0.71 -66.34 24.10
C GLN A 1200 1.18 -66.94 25.43
N ILE A 1201 1.59 -66.11 26.38
CA ILE A 1201 1.55 -66.41 27.83
C ILE A 1201 1.10 -65.14 28.55
N GLN A 1202 0.05 -65.23 29.36
CA GLN A 1202 -0.25 -64.25 30.42
C GLN A 1202 0.42 -64.69 31.72
N LYS A 1203 0.87 -63.74 32.54
CA LYS A 1203 0.81 -63.87 34.01
C LYS A 1203 0.80 -62.51 34.70
N GLN A 1204 0.38 -62.53 35.96
CA GLN A 1204 -0.09 -61.40 36.75
C GLN A 1204 0.87 -60.97 37.86
N ASP A 1205 0.56 -59.78 38.41
CA ASP A 1205 0.65 -59.38 39.82
C ASP A 1205 1.95 -58.82 40.44
N LYS A 1206 1.82 -57.55 40.87
CA LYS A 1206 2.24 -56.93 42.15
C LYS A 1206 3.67 -56.42 42.36
N GLY A 1207 3.73 -55.21 42.94
CA GLY A 1207 4.80 -54.74 43.83
C GLY A 1207 5.07 -53.24 43.71
N ASP A 1208 4.32 -52.44 44.48
CA ASP A 1208 4.50 -51.02 44.86
C ASP A 1208 4.99 -50.01 43.79
#